data_AF-A0A7C5D0X1-F1
#
_entry.id   AF-A0A7C5D0X1-F1
#
_cell.length_a   1.000
_cell.length_b   1.000
_cell.length_c   1.000
_cell.angle_alpha   90.00
_cell.angle_beta   90.00
_cell.angle_gamma   90.00
#
_symmetry.space_group_name_H-M   'P 1'
#
loop_
_entity.id
_entity.type
_entity.pdbx_description
1 polymer ?
#
loop_
_entity_poly.entity_id
_entity_poly.type
_entity_poly.pdbx_seq_one_letter_code
_entity_poly.pdbx_strand_id
1 'polypeptide(L)'
;MFTNDSPTPFSPGWSEPNLDQPQAVSRSLVTVTNFSPTGSPMGWVDDDGQFPTTSGNNAIALAPGIGTVIGTNRVFNYPLDLSQEPSNYVHASVVQLFYDANWYHDALYELGFTESLCNYQKKNFRRGGFEGDPLICIAQSETNNAYFIPAEDGESGTCIMGIFTGPKPDRDSALDQEAVFHELTHGVSLRVVGGGLALTYSQPRGMGEGWSDFFPIRILSQPTDNPDGCYACGGYSSHMLFGLNFPNYYFGIRRYPYSTDLKKNPLTFRDIDPTQANPHLDVPINPLFAGGDPEEEHNQGEFWGVVLHEVWAALVKAYGWYQGNQMAMQLVFLGMTLTPPEPTYTEARDAILLADQVLTGGANYALLWQAFAKRGLGYRAPCPPPYTTRGVHESFDLPPDVTSMIPDDVLELRITPETGATLIAGSDEQIYVHVTDGIPVTNAKVTGDFLGTPIEFRNDGQERDLWANDNIYTISIRVPTTPTNLIVRVIAEAPNKIAATTTVEYLVIPRPTNDNFTNAIKVMGNGFFLSNNKLATVEKGEPCHADVKTVQGSLWWNFIPPLSGQYLIDAGGSEKRTVLAVYTNGYLTNLAPVAFAVGSVVRKGPYLVLNARAGTVYQVVVAGYDQNSLGSVQLKFVYQGIPDTNAPIVSITSPINGSVVDKKYINVSGTATDSGATPSGVKRIYVVSTPTTGPGVTNQIIPPCYEWTGPTTTNWNLTVGLQPGLNKIIVWAEDFAGNQSSKASIEITYKYIDPPNDFFATPLWLTNQTDTNIVRTANATKELNEPNHAGISGGKSVWFAFQAPEDGLLDISTEGSDFDTVLAVYQGDSITKLSELAFNDDETDSSTSRHSRICLGVKSNQVYHIALDGYAGLFGRAILIHRFTPMPVVNIYVSNSLGGCATAKLGSTGLRFPLCLPIGETITLKSAPNTEFHFDHWKIGGVIYLSDPLPLTVVKDTIVVPVFQPTYYTDGFEGGFAPLGWITNGTNVGAAPWFTQTNVVKSGAWAARSGPISHNQHSSLILTAKFREGLISFWYKVSSEPGFDKLTFIIDGVAVMTASGEVNWTRFVYNLTAGVHTLEWQYSKDAAHSGGLDAAFIDNLDLPIELPTNQSTPARLFLGWSGEKIFYLEVAGQAGQRYIIQRSDDLQTWVNISTNVQGTGPIRLVVPEPTSSMQFYRAIVQVGK
;
A
#
# COMPACT_ATOMS: atom_id res chain seq x y z
N MET A 1 34.63 17.92 8.28
CA MET A 1 33.85 17.55 7.09
C MET A 1 34.15 18.53 5.97
N PHE A 2 33.90 18.11 4.74
CA PHE A 2 33.59 19.04 3.66
C PHE A 2 32.10 19.40 3.79
N THR A 3 31.75 20.68 3.65
CA THR A 3 30.38 21.19 3.87
C THR A 3 29.74 21.72 2.59
N ASN A 4 30.49 21.68 1.50
CA ASN A 4 30.13 22.04 0.13
C ASN A 4 30.93 21.11 -0.79
N ASP A 5 30.72 21.25 -2.10
CA ASP A 5 31.37 20.49 -3.17
C ASP A 5 32.84 20.12 -2.85
N SER A 6 33.16 18.84 -2.99
CA SER A 6 34.26 18.20 -2.29
C SER A 6 34.92 17.07 -3.05
N PRO A 7 36.17 16.74 -2.69
CA PRO A 7 37.12 17.55 -1.91
C PRO A 7 37.75 18.68 -2.75
N THR A 8 37.41 18.78 -4.04
CA THR A 8 37.99 19.70 -5.04
C THR A 8 36.86 20.41 -5.80
N PRO A 9 36.17 21.36 -5.14
CA PRO A 9 34.96 21.99 -5.67
C PRO A 9 35.18 22.76 -6.95
N PHE A 10 34.31 22.54 -7.94
CA PHE A 10 34.45 23.19 -9.25
C PHE A 10 33.22 23.11 -10.14
N SER A 11 32.07 23.45 -9.57
CA SER A 11 30.81 23.63 -10.28
C SER A 11 30.40 25.12 -10.27
N PRO A 12 30.15 25.77 -11.43
CA PRO A 12 30.40 25.26 -12.78
C PRO A 12 31.90 25.13 -13.07
N GLY A 13 32.25 24.11 -13.85
CA GLY A 13 33.60 23.77 -14.24
C GLY A 13 34.12 24.56 -15.43
N TRP A 14 35.14 24.01 -16.09
CA TRP A 14 35.79 24.66 -17.23
C TRP A 14 34.81 24.91 -18.38
N SER A 15 34.96 26.06 -19.06
CA SER A 15 34.12 26.39 -20.20
C SER A 15 34.42 25.54 -21.45
N GLU A 16 35.62 24.95 -21.51
CA GLU A 16 36.14 24.11 -22.59
C GLU A 16 36.90 22.90 -21.99
N PRO A 17 37.05 21.78 -22.71
CA PRO A 17 37.75 20.61 -22.20
C PRO A 17 39.20 20.90 -21.76
N ASN A 18 39.51 20.61 -20.49
CA ASN A 18 40.84 20.76 -19.89
C ASN A 18 41.12 19.66 -18.87
N LEU A 19 42.39 19.30 -18.69
CA LEU A 19 42.90 18.29 -17.75
C LEU A 19 43.10 18.81 -16.32
N ASP A 20 42.96 20.12 -16.10
CA ASP A 20 43.29 20.74 -14.82
C ASP A 20 42.32 20.33 -13.70
N GLN A 21 42.88 19.81 -12.61
CA GLN A 21 42.18 19.58 -11.35
C GLN A 21 42.32 20.83 -10.43
N PRO A 22 41.20 21.36 -9.90
CA PRO A 22 41.16 22.36 -8.84
C PRO A 22 41.87 21.89 -7.58
N GLN A 23 42.37 22.84 -6.79
CA GLN A 23 43.02 22.52 -5.52
C GLN A 23 42.00 21.96 -4.51
N ALA A 24 42.42 20.94 -3.75
CA ALA A 24 41.58 20.41 -2.68
C ALA A 24 41.36 21.44 -1.56
N VAL A 25 40.12 21.54 -1.10
CA VAL A 25 39.77 22.38 0.05
C VAL A 25 40.11 21.67 1.36
N SER A 26 40.17 22.43 2.44
CA SER A 26 40.41 21.88 3.78
C SER A 26 39.10 21.51 4.46
N ARG A 27 39.10 20.42 5.24
CA ARG A 27 37.98 20.06 6.12
C ARG A 27 37.87 21.03 7.29
N SER A 28 36.65 21.28 7.74
CA SER A 28 36.35 22.02 8.96
C SER A 28 35.75 21.11 10.04
N LEU A 29 35.90 21.46 11.32
CA LEU A 29 35.14 20.81 12.39
C LEU A 29 33.80 21.53 12.52
N VAL A 30 32.71 20.80 12.26
CA VAL A 30 31.35 21.36 12.20
C VAL A 30 30.59 20.98 13.46
N THR A 31 29.94 21.96 14.09
CA THR A 31 29.02 21.71 15.20
C THR A 31 27.59 21.73 14.68
N VAL A 32 26.92 20.58 14.69
CA VAL A 32 25.53 20.42 14.23
C VAL A 32 24.62 20.43 15.46
N THR A 33 23.83 21.48 15.66
CA THR A 33 22.97 21.63 16.86
C THR A 33 21.50 21.29 16.59
N ASN A 34 20.98 21.59 15.40
CA ASN A 34 19.73 21.05 14.84
C ASN A 34 19.55 21.59 13.41
N PHE A 35 20.03 20.88 12.38
CA PHE A 35 19.95 21.40 11.00
C PHE A 35 18.49 21.45 10.52
N SER A 36 17.77 20.32 10.62
CA SER A 36 16.30 20.28 10.52
C SER A 36 15.67 19.79 11.84
N PRO A 37 15.13 20.67 12.70
CA PRO A 37 14.47 20.25 13.95
C PRO A 37 13.21 19.40 13.71
N THR A 38 12.64 19.48 12.51
CA THR A 38 11.47 18.69 12.11
C THR A 38 11.89 17.35 11.53
N GLY A 39 12.85 17.32 10.60
CA GLY A 39 13.33 16.09 9.97
C GLY A 39 14.20 15.24 10.89
N SER A 40 15.04 15.88 11.70
CA SER A 40 15.98 15.23 12.62
C SER A 40 15.74 15.65 14.08
N PRO A 41 14.55 15.41 14.67
CA PRO A 41 14.20 15.94 15.99
C PRO A 41 15.04 15.36 17.15
N MET A 42 15.69 14.21 16.92
CA MET A 42 16.62 13.58 17.87
C MET A 42 18.09 13.94 17.60
N GLY A 43 18.36 14.79 16.59
CA GLY A 43 19.67 14.94 16.00
C GLY A 43 20.05 13.74 15.12
N TRP A 44 21.24 13.81 14.52
CA TRP A 44 21.71 12.80 13.56
C TRP A 44 22.31 11.56 14.20
N VAL A 45 22.57 11.57 15.50
CA VAL A 45 23.34 10.52 16.19
C VAL A 45 22.52 10.02 17.38
N ASP A 46 22.38 8.70 17.49
CA ASP A 46 21.64 8.04 18.58
C ASP A 46 22.18 8.46 19.96
N ASP A 47 21.29 8.54 20.97
CA ASP A 47 21.64 9.00 22.32
C ASP A 47 22.23 7.87 23.18
N ASP A 48 23.42 7.41 22.79
CA ASP A 48 24.07 6.21 23.34
C ASP A 48 25.16 6.54 24.41
N GLY A 49 25.17 7.77 24.94
CA GLY A 49 26.13 8.20 25.97
C GLY A 49 27.43 8.81 25.43
N GLN A 50 28.58 8.56 26.08
CA GLN A 50 29.85 9.25 25.78
C GLN A 50 30.55 8.82 24.48
N PHE A 51 30.19 7.67 23.92
CA PHE A 51 30.82 7.04 22.76
C PHE A 51 29.83 6.71 21.65
N PRO A 52 29.13 7.73 21.10
CA PRO A 52 28.19 7.49 20.02
C PRO A 52 28.91 7.02 18.75
N THR A 53 28.20 6.32 17.86
CA THR A 53 28.76 5.89 16.57
C THR A 53 28.16 6.68 15.39
N THR A 54 28.65 6.45 14.18
CA THR A 54 28.05 6.92 12.91
C THR A 54 26.73 6.18 12.61
N SER A 55 25.78 6.26 13.55
CA SER A 55 24.45 5.65 13.52
C SER A 55 23.44 6.59 14.15
N GLY A 56 22.27 6.73 13.52
CA GLY A 56 21.18 7.54 14.04
C GLY A 56 19.84 7.25 13.37
N ASN A 57 18.92 8.21 13.49
CA ASN A 57 17.56 8.04 12.99
C ASN A 57 17.49 7.96 11.46
N ASN A 58 18.29 8.76 10.75
CA ASN A 58 18.18 8.89 9.29
C ASN A 58 19.12 7.95 8.54
N ALA A 59 20.31 7.70 9.09
CA ALA A 59 21.34 6.93 8.42
C ALA A 59 22.23 6.16 9.40
N ILE A 60 22.87 5.12 8.88
CA ILE A 60 23.92 4.32 9.51
C ILE A 60 25.06 4.21 8.50
N ALA A 61 26.24 4.74 8.84
CA ALA A 61 27.40 4.67 7.96
C ALA A 61 28.48 3.75 8.53
N LEU A 62 29.04 2.89 7.67
CA LEU A 62 30.05 1.89 8.03
C LEU A 62 31.01 1.58 6.88
N ALA A 63 32.07 0.81 7.16
CA ALA A 63 32.96 0.25 6.14
C ALA A 63 33.27 -1.23 6.42
N PRO A 64 33.53 -2.06 5.39
CA PRO A 64 33.90 -3.46 5.58
C PRO A 64 35.10 -3.64 6.51
N GLY A 65 34.99 -4.53 7.48
CA GLY A 65 36.04 -4.83 8.47
C GLY A 65 36.23 -3.79 9.59
N ILE A 66 35.63 -2.59 9.46
CA ILE A 66 35.66 -1.53 10.49
C ILE A 66 34.31 -1.42 11.21
N GLY A 67 33.20 -1.54 10.50
CA GLY A 67 31.86 -1.26 11.03
C GLY A 67 31.60 0.25 11.18
N THR A 68 30.76 0.64 12.14
CA THR A 68 30.48 2.05 12.45
C THR A 68 31.63 2.68 13.22
N VAL A 69 31.81 4.00 13.08
CA VAL A 69 32.95 4.73 13.64
C VAL A 69 32.53 5.46 14.93
N ILE A 70 33.36 5.43 15.97
CA ILE A 70 33.04 5.96 17.31
C ILE A 70 33.49 7.43 17.48
N GLY A 71 32.57 8.33 17.85
CA GLY A 71 32.89 9.67 18.30
C GLY A 71 33.24 9.71 19.80
N THR A 72 34.15 10.58 20.20
CA THR A 72 34.43 10.82 21.64
C THR A 72 33.75 12.12 22.06
N ASN A 73 32.88 12.07 23.08
CA ASN A 73 32.06 13.23 23.51
C ASN A 73 31.30 13.87 22.33
N ARG A 74 30.73 13.05 21.43
CA ARG A 74 30.05 13.48 20.19
C ARG A 74 30.95 14.24 19.20
N VAL A 75 32.29 14.10 19.30
CA VAL A 75 33.25 14.66 18.33
C VAL A 75 33.82 13.55 17.45
N PHE A 76 33.58 13.64 16.15
CA PHE A 76 34.06 12.70 15.11
C PHE A 76 35.21 13.34 14.32
N ASN A 77 36.41 13.35 14.89
CA ASN A 77 37.59 14.00 14.28
C ASN A 77 38.66 12.96 13.93
N TYR A 78 38.70 12.56 12.67
CA TYR A 78 39.65 11.59 12.13
C TYR A 78 40.54 12.20 11.05
N PRO A 79 41.83 11.82 10.99
CA PRO A 79 42.77 12.35 10.01
C PRO A 79 42.36 11.94 8.58
N LEU A 80 42.52 12.89 7.65
CA LEU A 80 42.39 12.65 6.22
C LEU A 80 43.61 13.25 5.52
N ASP A 81 44.35 12.42 4.78
CA ASP A 81 45.46 12.84 3.93
C ASP A 81 45.24 12.26 2.53
N LEU A 82 44.84 13.12 1.60
CA LEU A 82 44.53 12.75 0.21
C LEU A 82 45.77 12.35 -0.61
N SER A 83 46.98 12.45 -0.03
CA SER A 83 48.21 11.92 -0.63
C SER A 83 48.45 10.44 -0.34
N GLN A 84 47.65 9.83 0.55
CA GLN A 84 47.72 8.41 0.92
C GLN A 84 46.64 7.60 0.19
N GLU A 85 46.80 6.28 0.13
CA GLU A 85 45.76 5.36 -0.37
C GLU A 85 44.50 5.39 0.53
N PRO A 86 43.28 5.23 -0.04
CA PRO A 86 42.01 5.26 0.69
C PRO A 86 41.92 4.37 1.93
N SER A 87 42.60 3.22 1.91
CA SER A 87 42.67 2.29 3.04
C SER A 87 43.32 2.89 4.30
N ASN A 88 44.03 4.02 4.19
CA ASN A 88 44.66 4.70 5.33
C ASN A 88 43.75 5.71 6.04
N TYR A 89 42.58 6.04 5.47
CA TYR A 89 41.67 7.04 6.03
C TYR A 89 40.20 6.60 6.07
N VAL A 90 39.96 5.29 6.14
CA VAL A 90 38.60 4.68 6.19
C VAL A 90 37.69 5.35 7.22
N HIS A 91 38.20 5.65 8.43
CA HIS A 91 37.39 6.33 9.45
C HIS A 91 36.92 7.73 9.04
N ALA A 92 37.77 8.51 8.36
CA ALA A 92 37.39 9.83 7.88
C ALA A 92 36.38 9.75 6.73
N SER A 93 36.50 8.71 5.89
CA SER A 93 35.56 8.40 4.80
C SER A 93 34.17 8.06 5.34
N VAL A 94 34.04 7.11 6.27
CA VAL A 94 32.76 6.75 6.91
C VAL A 94 32.10 7.96 7.58
N VAL A 95 32.90 8.79 8.26
CA VAL A 95 32.40 9.99 8.95
C VAL A 95 31.93 11.07 7.97
N GLN A 96 32.57 11.21 6.80
CA GLN A 96 32.13 12.12 5.74
C GLN A 96 30.82 11.61 5.12
N LEU A 97 30.75 10.33 4.76
CA LEU A 97 29.55 9.69 4.21
C LEU A 97 28.35 9.80 5.15
N PHE A 98 28.57 9.63 6.46
CA PHE A 98 27.53 9.82 7.46
C PHE A 98 27.01 11.26 7.52
N TYR A 99 27.91 12.24 7.44
CA TYR A 99 27.56 13.65 7.42
C TYR A 99 26.73 13.98 6.17
N ASP A 100 27.17 13.51 5.01
CA ASP A 100 26.51 13.75 3.72
C ASP A 100 25.11 13.13 3.69
N ALA A 101 24.95 11.86 4.11
CA ALA A 101 23.65 11.19 4.13
C ALA A 101 22.62 11.89 5.03
N ASN A 102 23.03 12.33 6.22
CA ASN A 102 22.13 13.05 7.14
C ASN A 102 21.79 14.46 6.65
N TRP A 103 22.78 15.18 6.11
CA TRP A 103 22.56 16.51 5.57
C TRP A 103 21.60 16.45 4.38
N TYR A 104 21.79 15.47 3.49
CA TYR A 104 20.95 15.26 2.32
C TYR A 104 19.51 14.87 2.70
N HIS A 105 19.35 13.97 3.68
CA HIS A 105 18.05 13.66 4.27
C HIS A 105 17.33 14.94 4.74
N ASP A 106 18.00 15.78 5.53
CA ASP A 106 17.38 16.99 6.06
C ASP A 106 17.05 18.01 4.96
N ALA A 107 17.90 18.16 3.94
CA ALA A 107 17.64 19.02 2.78
C ALA A 107 16.41 18.56 1.97
N LEU A 108 16.28 17.24 1.74
CA LEU A 108 15.10 16.68 1.07
C LEU A 108 13.83 16.78 1.91
N TYR A 109 13.96 16.70 3.25
CA TYR A 109 12.83 16.90 4.15
C TYR A 109 12.23 18.31 3.99
N GLU A 110 13.07 19.33 3.80
CA GLU A 110 12.61 20.69 3.51
C GLU A 110 11.91 20.82 2.15
N LEU A 111 12.31 20.02 1.15
CA LEU A 111 11.64 19.92 -0.15
C LEU A 111 10.34 19.10 -0.09
N GLY A 112 10.07 18.41 1.02
CA GLY A 112 8.82 17.69 1.27
C GLY A 112 8.95 16.17 1.32
N PHE A 113 10.15 15.60 1.21
CA PHE A 113 10.39 14.15 1.36
C PHE A 113 10.29 13.73 2.84
N THR A 114 9.04 13.63 3.29
CA THR A 114 8.66 13.36 4.67
C THR A 114 8.30 11.89 4.89
N GLU A 115 8.03 11.53 6.14
CA GLU A 115 7.61 10.20 6.56
C GLU A 115 6.37 9.72 5.78
N SER A 116 5.42 10.62 5.51
CA SER A 116 4.21 10.31 4.74
C SER A 116 4.45 10.05 3.24
N LEU A 117 5.62 10.43 2.72
CA LEU A 117 6.11 10.11 1.38
C LEU A 117 7.18 9.03 1.42
N CYS A 118 7.20 8.20 2.48
CA CYS A 118 8.08 7.04 2.61
C CYS A 118 9.56 7.43 2.58
N ASN A 119 9.96 8.43 3.36
CA ASN A 119 11.37 8.77 3.56
C ASN A 119 12.09 7.72 4.44
N TYR A 120 13.41 7.84 4.55
CA TYR A 120 14.24 6.86 5.25
C TYR A 120 14.47 7.24 6.72
N GLN A 121 13.73 6.63 7.63
CA GLN A 121 13.84 6.90 9.07
C GLN A 121 13.60 5.68 9.95
N LYS A 122 14.49 5.48 10.92
CA LYS A 122 14.33 4.48 11.99
C LYS A 122 13.08 4.72 12.85
N LYS A 123 12.67 5.98 13.02
CA LYS A 123 11.46 6.39 13.74
C LYS A 123 10.77 7.52 12.98
N ASN A 124 9.47 7.37 12.78
CA ASN A 124 8.65 8.33 12.01
C ASN A 124 7.81 9.26 12.90
N PHE A 125 7.98 9.18 14.24
CA PHE A 125 7.29 10.04 15.21
C PHE A 125 5.76 10.09 15.05
N ARG A 126 5.16 9.02 14.50
CA ARG A 126 3.74 8.91 14.14
C ARG A 126 3.25 9.92 13.09
N ARG A 127 4.12 10.32 12.16
CA ARG A 127 3.81 11.30 11.10
C ARG A 127 3.46 10.69 9.74
N GLY A 128 3.51 9.37 9.60
CA GLY A 128 3.23 8.65 8.35
C GLY A 128 4.32 7.63 8.04
N GLY A 129 4.16 6.87 6.95
CA GLY A 129 5.13 5.87 6.49
C GLY A 129 5.30 4.68 7.44
N PHE A 130 6.08 3.71 6.99
CA PHE A 130 6.59 2.62 7.80
C PHE A 130 7.94 3.02 8.41
N GLU A 131 8.07 2.89 9.73
CA GLU A 131 9.33 3.18 10.43
C GLU A 131 10.28 1.98 10.34
N GLY A 132 11.57 2.23 10.56
CA GLY A 132 12.58 1.17 10.68
C GLY A 132 13.53 1.08 9.50
N ASP A 133 13.57 2.10 8.65
CA ASP A 133 14.33 2.13 7.41
C ASP A 133 15.36 3.26 7.30
N PRO A 134 16.27 3.44 8.29
CA PRO A 134 17.37 4.38 8.10
C PRO A 134 18.20 3.98 6.88
N LEU A 135 18.80 4.94 6.18
CA LEU A 135 19.75 4.68 5.11
C LEU A 135 20.95 3.90 5.64
N ILE A 136 21.34 2.82 4.96
CA ILE A 136 22.61 2.13 5.24
C ILE A 136 23.63 2.63 4.23
N CYS A 137 24.71 3.27 4.67
CA CYS A 137 25.73 3.83 3.80
C CYS A 137 27.07 3.11 4.03
N ILE A 138 27.59 2.44 3.00
CA ILE A 138 28.79 1.62 3.11
C ILE A 138 29.92 2.25 2.31
N ALA A 139 30.96 2.73 3.00
CA ALA A 139 32.14 3.31 2.38
C ALA A 139 33.15 2.22 1.96
N GLN A 140 33.86 2.48 0.86
CA GLN A 140 34.97 1.66 0.35
C GLN A 140 34.63 0.18 0.15
N SER A 141 33.43 -0.13 -0.32
CA SER A 141 32.93 -1.51 -0.45
C SER A 141 32.83 -2.02 -1.89
N GLU A 142 33.16 -1.17 -2.87
CA GLU A 142 33.11 -1.49 -4.30
C GLU A 142 34.34 -0.90 -5.02
N THR A 143 34.58 -1.26 -6.28
CA THR A 143 35.68 -0.69 -7.09
C THR A 143 35.17 -0.12 -8.42
N ASN A 144 35.57 1.12 -8.74
CA ASN A 144 35.19 1.88 -9.94
C ASN A 144 33.68 1.99 -10.15
N ASN A 145 32.91 1.92 -9.06
CA ASN A 145 31.47 2.05 -9.11
C ASN A 145 30.93 2.55 -7.77
N ALA A 146 29.73 3.11 -7.80
CA ALA A 146 28.87 3.34 -6.67
C ALA A 146 27.45 2.91 -7.10
N TYR A 147 26.63 2.47 -6.16
CA TYR A 147 25.25 2.11 -6.47
C TYR A 147 24.36 2.16 -5.23
N PHE A 148 23.06 2.33 -5.47
CA PHE A 148 22.03 2.22 -4.45
C PHE A 148 21.25 0.90 -4.59
N ILE A 149 21.11 0.17 -3.49
CA ILE A 149 20.21 -0.97 -3.39
C ILE A 149 18.88 -0.46 -2.83
N PRO A 150 17.80 -0.48 -3.63
CA PRO A 150 16.50 -0.03 -3.15
C PRO A 150 15.89 -1.00 -2.15
N ALA A 151 14.99 -0.45 -1.34
CA ALA A 151 14.17 -1.19 -0.41
C ALA A 151 12.80 -0.52 -0.29
N GLU A 152 11.77 -1.31 -0.04
CA GLU A 152 10.41 -0.83 0.22
C GLU A 152 10.36 -0.01 1.52
N ASP A 153 9.27 0.74 1.73
CA ASP A 153 9.04 1.51 2.96
C ASP A 153 9.05 0.62 4.20
N GLY A 154 9.78 1.02 5.24
CA GLY A 154 10.04 0.20 6.43
C GLY A 154 11.22 -0.78 6.31
N GLU A 155 11.87 -0.85 5.15
CA GLU A 155 13.17 -1.52 4.97
C GLU A 155 14.27 -0.55 4.52
N SER A 156 15.46 -0.67 5.12
CA SER A 156 16.60 0.21 4.84
C SER A 156 17.12 0.06 3.40
N GLY A 157 17.10 1.17 2.65
CA GLY A 157 17.86 1.30 1.41
C GLY A 157 19.37 1.37 1.69
N THR A 158 20.20 0.81 0.80
CA THR A 158 21.65 0.73 0.99
C THR A 158 22.42 1.50 -0.09
N CYS A 159 23.12 2.55 0.31
CA CYS A 159 24.06 3.32 -0.52
C CYS A 159 25.47 2.71 -0.42
N ILE A 160 26.06 2.33 -1.54
CA ILE A 160 27.38 1.69 -1.59
C ILE A 160 28.34 2.60 -2.36
N MET A 161 29.41 3.03 -1.68
CA MET A 161 30.46 3.87 -2.27
C MET A 161 31.73 3.08 -2.48
N GLY A 162 32.32 3.20 -3.67
CA GLY A 162 33.52 2.47 -4.07
C GLY A 162 34.80 3.31 -4.16
N ILE A 163 35.91 2.60 -4.37
CA ILE A 163 37.21 3.19 -4.68
C ILE A 163 37.41 3.24 -6.20
N PHE A 164 37.73 4.42 -6.71
CA PHE A 164 38.00 4.68 -8.13
C PHE A 164 39.50 4.62 -8.39
N THR A 165 39.89 3.72 -9.28
CA THR A 165 41.29 3.38 -9.54
C THR A 165 41.91 4.33 -10.57
N GLY A 166 43.06 4.91 -10.21
CA GLY A 166 43.75 5.90 -11.05
C GLY A 166 43.28 7.33 -10.77
N PRO A 167 44.21 8.31 -10.62
CA PRO A 167 45.66 8.12 -10.50
C PRO A 167 46.00 7.43 -9.17
N LYS A 168 47.29 7.21 -8.88
CA LYS A 168 47.74 6.76 -7.56
C LYS A 168 48.10 7.97 -6.68
N PRO A 169 47.64 8.06 -5.42
CA PRO A 169 46.71 7.12 -4.75
C PRO A 169 45.30 7.15 -5.33
N ASP A 170 44.58 6.02 -5.23
CA ASP A 170 43.22 5.88 -5.74
C ASP A 170 42.25 6.87 -5.06
N ARG A 171 41.10 7.13 -5.68
CA ARG A 171 40.11 8.10 -5.19
C ARG A 171 38.97 7.41 -4.45
N ASP A 172 38.56 7.98 -3.33
CA ASP A 172 37.44 7.48 -2.53
C ASP A 172 36.16 8.25 -2.89
N SER A 173 35.20 7.60 -3.55
CA SER A 173 33.95 8.27 -3.96
C SER A 173 33.08 8.69 -2.77
N ALA A 174 33.28 8.13 -1.58
CA ALA A 174 32.60 8.59 -0.37
C ALA A 174 33.03 10.00 0.09
N LEU A 175 34.05 10.59 -0.54
CA LEU A 175 34.47 11.99 -0.33
C LEU A 175 33.94 12.93 -1.44
N ASP A 176 33.27 12.39 -2.45
CA ASP A 176 32.71 13.10 -3.59
C ASP A 176 31.20 13.29 -3.38
N GLN A 177 30.80 14.46 -2.89
CA GLN A 177 29.40 14.72 -2.53
C GLN A 177 28.44 14.57 -3.70
N GLU A 178 28.88 14.90 -4.93
CA GLU A 178 28.05 14.71 -6.12
C GLU A 178 27.70 13.23 -6.32
N ALA A 179 28.70 12.34 -6.17
CA ALA A 179 28.51 10.89 -6.28
C ALA A 179 27.65 10.33 -5.12
N VAL A 180 27.90 10.76 -3.88
CA VAL A 180 27.10 10.31 -2.73
C VAL A 180 25.63 10.69 -2.89
N PHE A 181 25.36 11.95 -3.24
CA PHE A 181 23.98 12.42 -3.40
C PHE A 181 23.30 11.82 -4.62
N HIS A 182 24.04 11.49 -5.69
CA HIS A 182 23.51 10.74 -6.84
C HIS A 182 22.90 9.41 -6.38
N GLU A 183 23.67 8.62 -5.64
CA GLU A 183 23.19 7.33 -5.13
C GLU A 183 22.00 7.48 -4.19
N LEU A 184 22.03 8.46 -3.28
CA LEU A 184 20.90 8.70 -2.39
C LEU A 184 19.64 9.14 -3.13
N THR A 185 19.76 9.82 -4.28
CA THR A 185 18.62 10.22 -5.11
C THR A 185 17.94 9.03 -5.79
N HIS A 186 18.64 7.93 -6.06
CA HIS A 186 17.99 6.69 -6.48
C HIS A 186 17.00 6.20 -5.43
N GLY A 187 17.36 6.26 -4.15
CA GLY A 187 16.44 5.95 -3.06
C GLY A 187 15.19 6.84 -3.06
N VAL A 188 15.36 8.15 -3.30
CA VAL A 188 14.24 9.09 -3.39
C VAL A 188 13.32 8.76 -4.55
N SER A 189 13.87 8.70 -5.77
CA SER A 189 13.10 8.49 -6.99
C SER A 189 12.34 7.15 -6.97
N LEU A 190 12.95 6.10 -6.43
CA LEU A 190 12.31 4.79 -6.25
C LEU A 190 11.21 4.77 -5.19
N ARG A 191 11.24 5.67 -4.19
CA ARG A 191 10.16 5.82 -3.20
C ARG A 191 9.00 6.69 -3.69
N VAL A 192 9.27 7.75 -4.44
CA VAL A 192 8.25 8.76 -4.75
C VAL A 192 7.61 8.63 -6.13
N VAL A 193 8.35 8.18 -7.16
CA VAL A 193 7.80 8.10 -8.52
C VAL A 193 6.78 6.98 -8.60
N GLY A 194 5.60 7.27 -9.14
CA GLY A 194 4.49 6.32 -9.17
C GLY A 194 4.01 5.87 -7.79
N GLY A 195 4.35 6.61 -6.72
CA GLY A 195 4.06 6.21 -5.34
C GLY A 195 4.84 4.97 -4.88
N GLY A 196 6.07 4.78 -5.40
CA GLY A 196 6.93 3.65 -5.04
C GLY A 196 6.71 2.39 -5.86
N LEU A 197 5.91 2.47 -6.93
CA LEU A 197 5.44 1.32 -7.71
C LEU A 197 6.27 0.97 -8.95
N ALA A 198 7.36 1.71 -9.25
CA ALA A 198 8.53 1.25 -10.03
C ALA A 198 9.21 2.31 -10.94
N LEU A 199 10.52 2.08 -11.16
CA LEU A 199 11.35 2.55 -12.27
C LEU A 199 12.07 1.34 -12.89
N THR A 200 11.33 0.37 -13.45
CA THR A 200 11.91 -0.90 -13.92
C THR A 200 12.06 -0.97 -15.44
N TYR A 201 11.28 -0.18 -16.17
CA TYR A 201 11.36 -0.10 -17.62
C TYR A 201 12.44 0.84 -18.12
N SER A 202 12.76 0.74 -19.42
CA SER A 202 13.90 1.44 -20.04
C SER A 202 13.85 2.97 -19.85
N GLN A 203 12.74 3.63 -20.20
CA GLN A 203 12.65 5.10 -20.05
C GLN A 203 12.64 5.54 -18.57
N PRO A 204 11.87 4.89 -17.67
CA PRO A 204 11.88 5.18 -16.24
C PRO A 204 13.25 5.05 -15.58
N ARG A 205 14.02 3.99 -15.90
CA ARG A 205 15.40 3.82 -15.41
C ARG A 205 16.30 4.96 -15.86
N GLY A 206 16.19 5.34 -17.14
CA GLY A 206 16.91 6.50 -17.67
C GLY A 206 16.58 7.80 -16.95
N MET A 207 15.29 8.07 -16.69
CA MET A 207 14.91 9.24 -15.89
C MET A 207 15.42 9.17 -14.44
N GLY A 208 15.47 7.96 -13.86
CA GLY A 208 16.12 7.68 -12.58
C GLY A 208 17.53 8.25 -12.50
N GLU A 209 18.38 7.90 -13.47
CA GLU A 209 19.74 8.44 -13.59
C GLU A 209 19.77 9.96 -13.73
N GLY A 210 18.83 10.53 -14.52
CA GLY A 210 18.77 11.97 -14.73
C GLY A 210 18.33 12.79 -13.52
N TRP A 211 17.39 12.29 -12.71
CA TRP A 211 17.06 12.89 -11.41
C TRP A 211 18.24 12.79 -10.47
N SER A 212 18.92 11.64 -10.46
CA SER A 212 20.10 11.41 -9.62
C SER A 212 21.28 12.29 -9.97
N ASP A 213 21.45 12.73 -11.23
CA ASP A 213 22.42 13.77 -11.56
C ASP A 213 21.92 15.19 -11.24
N PHE A 214 20.61 15.45 -11.41
CA PHE A 214 20.05 16.79 -11.25
C PHE A 214 20.16 17.30 -9.81
N PHE A 215 19.64 16.55 -8.83
CA PHE A 215 19.56 17.03 -7.44
C PHE A 215 20.92 17.37 -6.83
N PRO A 216 21.95 16.51 -6.92
CA PRO A 216 23.27 16.80 -6.37
C PRO A 216 23.85 18.11 -6.91
N ILE A 217 23.82 18.28 -8.24
CA ILE A 217 24.39 19.47 -8.89
C ILE A 217 23.66 20.74 -8.44
N ARG A 218 22.33 20.70 -8.25
CA ARG A 218 21.57 21.89 -7.81
C ARG A 218 21.68 22.20 -6.33
N ILE A 219 21.72 21.16 -5.50
CA ILE A 219 21.90 21.27 -4.06
C ILE A 219 23.28 21.84 -3.72
N LEU A 220 24.31 21.46 -4.47
CA LEU A 220 25.69 21.92 -4.27
C LEU A 220 26.01 23.25 -4.97
N SER A 221 25.15 23.71 -5.89
CA SER A 221 25.35 24.98 -6.61
C SER A 221 25.43 26.18 -5.67
N GLN A 222 26.05 27.27 -6.14
CA GLN A 222 26.32 28.49 -5.38
C GLN A 222 25.69 29.72 -6.05
N PRO A 223 25.40 30.80 -5.30
CA PRO A 223 24.74 32.01 -5.82
C PRO A 223 25.42 32.70 -7.01
N THR A 224 26.72 32.48 -7.19
CA THR A 224 27.53 33.08 -8.27
C THR A 224 27.64 32.20 -9.51
N ASP A 225 27.07 31.00 -9.46
CA ASP A 225 27.20 30.01 -10.53
C ASP A 225 26.48 30.47 -11.78
N ASN A 226 27.18 30.40 -12.91
CA ASN A 226 26.60 30.80 -14.19
C ASN A 226 25.59 29.74 -14.65
N PRO A 227 24.30 30.07 -14.85
CA PRO A 227 23.31 29.11 -15.31
C PRO A 227 23.59 28.53 -16.71
N ASP A 228 24.44 29.19 -17.51
CA ASP A 228 24.91 28.71 -18.82
C ASP A 228 26.28 28.02 -18.77
N GLY A 229 26.79 27.75 -17.56
CA GLY A 229 28.08 27.09 -17.33
C GLY A 229 28.10 25.62 -17.76
N CYS A 230 29.24 24.97 -17.51
CA CYS A 230 29.41 23.53 -17.67
C CYS A 230 29.38 22.88 -16.29
N TYR A 231 28.45 21.96 -16.05
CA TYR A 231 28.37 21.21 -14.79
C TYR A 231 28.66 19.75 -15.07
N ALA A 232 29.62 19.18 -14.36
CA ALA A 232 29.95 17.77 -14.43
C ALA A 232 29.40 17.05 -13.19
N CYS A 233 29.28 15.73 -13.26
CA CYS A 233 28.97 14.88 -12.11
C CYS A 233 30.18 13.99 -11.82
N GLY A 234 30.62 13.91 -10.57
CA GLY A 234 31.66 12.98 -10.11
C GLY A 234 33.06 13.36 -10.59
N GLY A 235 33.34 14.65 -10.69
CA GLY A 235 34.61 15.17 -11.22
C GLY A 235 35.84 14.72 -10.42
N TYR A 236 35.73 14.61 -9.09
CA TYR A 236 36.83 14.12 -8.25
C TYR A 236 37.08 12.63 -8.44
N SER A 237 36.03 11.81 -8.36
CA SER A 237 36.12 10.35 -8.43
C SER A 237 36.62 9.88 -9.79
N SER A 238 36.26 10.59 -10.87
CA SER A 238 36.67 10.27 -12.23
C SER A 238 38.04 10.82 -12.62
N HIS A 239 38.69 11.63 -11.77
CA HIS A 239 40.00 12.20 -12.12
C HIS A 239 41.00 11.11 -12.50
N MET A 240 41.49 11.15 -13.74
CA MET A 240 42.34 10.13 -14.35
C MET A 240 41.94 8.67 -14.13
N LEU A 241 40.63 8.40 -14.11
CA LEU A 241 40.07 7.05 -13.99
C LEU A 241 40.74 6.07 -14.96
N PHE A 242 41.05 4.86 -14.48
CA PHE A 242 41.81 3.83 -15.20
C PHE A 242 43.24 4.25 -15.59
N GLY A 243 43.77 5.31 -14.99
CA GLY A 243 45.06 5.91 -15.33
C GLY A 243 45.06 6.67 -16.66
N LEU A 244 43.89 7.01 -17.19
CA LEU A 244 43.74 7.72 -18.46
C LEU A 244 43.78 9.23 -18.24
N ASN A 245 44.49 9.97 -19.08
CA ASN A 245 44.58 11.43 -18.95
C ASN A 245 43.46 12.10 -19.78
N PHE A 246 42.37 12.53 -19.14
CA PHE A 246 41.20 13.11 -19.82
C PHE A 246 40.54 14.26 -19.03
N PRO A 247 39.68 15.09 -19.67
CA PRO A 247 39.10 16.30 -19.08
C PRO A 247 38.02 16.06 -18.01
N ASN A 248 38.39 15.54 -16.84
CA ASN A 248 37.46 15.05 -15.83
C ASN A 248 36.51 16.12 -15.25
N TYR A 249 36.96 17.35 -14.98
CA TYR A 249 36.05 18.42 -14.49
C TYR A 249 35.20 19.07 -15.58
N TYR A 250 35.47 18.75 -16.85
CA TYR A 250 34.60 19.17 -17.95
C TYR A 250 33.51 18.13 -18.22
N PHE A 251 33.83 16.83 -18.22
CA PHE A 251 32.87 15.78 -18.56
C PHE A 251 32.31 14.99 -17.37
N GLY A 252 33.05 14.91 -16.27
CA GLY A 252 32.74 14.00 -15.17
C GLY A 252 32.71 12.55 -15.65
N ILE A 253 31.68 11.83 -15.19
CA ILE A 253 31.37 10.45 -15.60
C ILE A 253 30.35 10.38 -16.76
N ARG A 254 29.97 11.50 -17.37
CA ARG A 254 28.96 11.58 -18.43
C ARG A 254 29.61 11.86 -19.79
N ARG A 255 28.86 11.73 -20.90
CA ARG A 255 29.35 12.01 -22.26
C ARG A 255 29.52 13.51 -22.51
N TYR A 256 28.66 14.33 -21.94
CA TYR A 256 28.70 15.79 -22.04
C TYR A 256 28.50 16.46 -20.67
N PRO A 257 29.07 17.65 -20.43
CA PRO A 257 28.66 18.46 -19.28
C PRO A 257 27.17 18.83 -19.37
N TYR A 258 26.51 19.04 -18.25
CA TYR A 258 25.23 19.74 -18.24
C TYR A 258 25.45 21.21 -18.53
N SER A 259 24.92 21.69 -19.65
CA SER A 259 25.00 23.08 -20.09
C SER A 259 23.83 23.41 -20.99
N THR A 260 23.35 24.65 -20.92
CA THR A 260 22.32 25.20 -21.82
C THR A 260 22.86 25.48 -23.23
N ASP A 261 24.18 25.48 -23.43
CA ASP A 261 24.80 25.69 -24.74
C ASP A 261 24.83 24.36 -25.53
N LEU A 262 24.09 24.32 -26.65
CA LEU A 262 24.03 23.15 -27.55
C LEU A 262 25.39 22.81 -28.19
N LYS A 263 26.37 23.72 -28.16
CA LYS A 263 27.74 23.45 -28.61
C LYS A 263 28.60 22.75 -27.54
N LYS A 264 28.07 22.58 -26.33
CA LYS A 264 28.73 21.90 -25.22
C LYS A 264 27.97 20.63 -24.79
N ASN A 265 26.65 20.71 -24.78
CA ASN A 265 25.77 19.56 -24.63
C ASN A 265 24.71 19.57 -25.74
N PRO A 266 24.86 18.71 -26.76
CA PRO A 266 23.98 18.74 -27.93
C PRO A 266 22.75 17.84 -27.80
N LEU A 267 22.57 17.15 -26.66
CA LEU A 267 21.55 16.12 -26.51
C LEU A 267 20.14 16.70 -26.63
N THR A 268 19.31 16.00 -27.41
CA THR A 268 17.90 16.26 -27.67
C THR A 268 17.08 14.98 -27.55
N PHE A 269 15.75 15.07 -27.58
CA PHE A 269 14.86 13.93 -27.33
C PHE A 269 15.05 12.78 -28.33
N ARG A 270 15.56 13.04 -29.53
CA ARG A 270 15.89 11.96 -30.48
C ARG A 270 17.16 11.18 -30.10
N ASP A 271 18.04 11.74 -29.29
CA ASP A 271 19.37 11.18 -29.00
C ASP A 271 19.34 10.06 -27.96
N ILE A 272 18.16 9.73 -27.42
CA ILE A 272 17.90 8.52 -26.63
C ILE A 272 17.35 7.36 -27.47
N ASP A 273 17.08 7.58 -28.76
CA ASP A 273 16.66 6.52 -29.69
C ASP A 273 17.82 6.12 -30.62
N PRO A 274 18.29 4.86 -30.54
CA PRO A 274 19.45 4.39 -31.29
C PRO A 274 19.24 4.38 -32.81
N THR A 275 18.00 4.51 -33.29
CA THR A 275 17.68 4.55 -34.73
C THR A 275 17.82 5.93 -35.35
N GLN A 276 17.92 6.99 -34.54
CA GLN A 276 17.94 8.38 -34.99
C GLN A 276 18.93 9.28 -34.22
N ALA A 277 19.55 8.78 -33.15
CA ALA A 277 20.53 9.50 -32.37
C ALA A 277 21.65 10.07 -33.25
N ASN A 278 21.98 11.34 -33.03
CA ASN A 278 23.05 11.99 -33.75
C ASN A 278 24.37 11.79 -32.98
N PRO A 279 25.47 11.39 -33.64
CA PRO A 279 26.77 11.25 -32.98
C PRO A 279 27.41 12.60 -32.58
N HIS A 280 26.88 13.72 -33.05
CA HIS A 280 27.30 15.09 -32.71
C HIS A 280 28.81 15.33 -32.84
N LEU A 281 29.38 14.93 -33.99
CA LEU A 281 30.84 14.91 -34.23
C LEU A 281 31.56 16.26 -34.06
N ASP A 282 30.83 17.37 -34.13
CA ASP A 282 31.38 18.73 -34.01
C ASP A 282 31.39 19.24 -32.56
N VAL A 283 30.89 18.46 -31.60
CA VAL A 283 30.83 18.82 -30.17
C VAL A 283 31.76 17.90 -29.37
N PRO A 284 32.64 18.43 -28.50
CA PRO A 284 33.50 17.61 -27.67
C PRO A 284 32.71 16.60 -26.83
N ILE A 285 33.07 15.32 -26.91
CA ILE A 285 32.48 14.22 -26.15
C ILE A 285 33.54 13.60 -25.23
N ASN A 286 33.11 13.09 -24.07
CA ASN A 286 33.99 12.39 -23.15
C ASN A 286 34.67 11.19 -23.84
N PRO A 287 36.02 11.15 -23.88
CA PRO A 287 36.74 10.05 -24.53
C PRO A 287 36.46 8.67 -23.92
N LEU A 288 36.06 8.59 -22.65
CA LEU A 288 35.75 7.32 -21.99
C LEU A 288 34.43 6.69 -22.45
N PHE A 289 33.47 7.53 -22.84
CA PHE A 289 32.09 7.11 -23.11
C PHE A 289 31.67 7.43 -24.55
N ALA A 290 32.65 7.76 -25.41
CA ALA A 290 32.44 8.02 -26.83
C ALA A 290 31.85 6.78 -27.53
N GLY A 291 30.66 6.93 -28.09
CA GLY A 291 29.94 5.84 -28.78
C GLY A 291 29.09 4.95 -27.86
N GLY A 292 28.74 5.40 -26.66
CA GLY A 292 27.79 4.71 -25.79
C GLY A 292 26.41 4.50 -26.45
N ASP A 293 25.74 3.40 -26.10
CA ASP A 293 24.42 3.04 -26.62
C ASP A 293 23.35 4.04 -26.16
N PRO A 294 22.63 4.74 -27.06
CA PRO A 294 21.55 5.64 -26.71
C PRO A 294 20.46 5.07 -25.79
N GLU A 295 20.22 3.74 -25.80
CA GLU A 295 19.23 3.08 -24.93
C GLU A 295 19.78 2.75 -23.52
N GLU A 296 21.07 2.91 -23.28
CA GLU A 296 21.68 2.70 -21.98
C GLU A 296 21.17 3.75 -20.98
N GLU A 297 20.90 3.35 -19.74
CA GLU A 297 20.16 4.17 -18.77
C GLU A 297 20.89 5.45 -18.36
N HIS A 298 22.21 5.44 -18.21
CA HIS A 298 22.96 6.67 -17.93
C HIS A 298 22.93 7.61 -19.14
N ASN A 299 23.05 7.08 -20.35
CA ASN A 299 22.97 7.86 -21.58
C ASN A 299 21.59 8.52 -21.77
N GLN A 300 20.52 7.81 -21.39
CA GLN A 300 19.17 8.35 -21.30
C GLN A 300 19.04 9.40 -20.18
N GLY A 301 19.66 9.14 -19.03
CA GLY A 301 19.70 10.04 -17.89
C GLY A 301 20.39 11.36 -18.19
N GLU A 302 21.44 11.38 -19.00
CA GLU A 302 22.09 12.61 -19.45
C GLU A 302 21.13 13.52 -20.22
N PHE A 303 20.25 12.94 -21.05
CA PHE A 303 19.23 13.72 -21.74
C PHE A 303 18.23 14.31 -20.74
N TRP A 304 17.74 13.51 -19.80
CA TRP A 304 16.81 14.01 -18.79
C TRP A 304 17.43 15.08 -17.89
N GLY A 305 18.65 14.83 -17.40
CA GLY A 305 19.41 15.74 -16.57
C GLY A 305 19.65 17.08 -17.26
N VAL A 306 19.94 17.10 -18.57
CA VAL A 306 20.10 18.36 -19.30
C VAL A 306 18.76 19.07 -19.54
N VAL A 307 17.67 18.34 -19.74
CA VAL A 307 16.31 18.93 -19.79
C VAL A 307 15.97 19.62 -18.47
N LEU A 308 16.22 18.97 -17.33
CA LEU A 308 16.01 19.56 -16.01
C LEU A 308 16.97 20.72 -15.74
N HIS A 309 18.19 20.68 -16.28
CA HIS A 309 19.13 21.80 -16.25
C HIS A 309 18.59 23.02 -17.00
N GLU A 310 17.94 22.85 -18.15
CA GLU A 310 17.27 23.97 -18.86
C GLU A 310 16.15 24.58 -18.02
N VAL A 311 15.36 23.74 -17.34
CA VAL A 311 14.30 24.20 -16.41
C VAL A 311 14.90 25.05 -15.29
N TRP A 312 15.95 24.54 -14.63
CA TRP A 312 16.65 25.27 -13.58
C TRP A 312 17.25 26.58 -14.08
N ALA A 313 17.94 26.57 -15.22
CA ALA A 313 18.58 27.75 -15.78
C ALA A 313 17.54 28.82 -16.15
N ALA A 314 16.39 28.43 -16.70
CA ALA A 314 15.29 29.34 -17.00
C ALA A 314 14.74 30.02 -15.74
N LEU A 315 14.50 29.25 -14.68
CA LEU A 315 13.99 29.76 -13.40
C LEU A 315 15.02 30.64 -12.68
N VAL A 316 16.30 30.27 -12.67
CA VAL A 316 17.37 31.09 -12.09
C VAL A 316 17.55 32.41 -12.83
N LYS A 317 17.43 32.42 -14.15
CA LYS A 317 17.47 33.66 -14.94
C LYS A 317 16.25 34.55 -14.69
N ALA A 318 15.09 33.96 -14.47
CA ALA A 318 13.85 34.70 -14.22
C ALA A 318 13.76 35.27 -12.80
N TYR A 319 14.20 34.51 -11.78
CA TYR A 319 13.97 34.83 -10.38
C TYR A 319 15.24 35.05 -9.55
N GLY A 320 16.42 34.97 -10.17
CA GLY A 320 17.69 34.95 -9.44
C GLY A 320 17.97 33.61 -8.78
N TRP A 321 19.21 33.41 -8.32
CA TRP A 321 19.67 32.10 -7.87
C TRP A 321 18.88 31.54 -6.68
N TYR A 322 18.66 32.31 -5.62
CA TYR A 322 18.02 31.78 -4.40
C TYR A 322 16.60 31.27 -4.66
N GLN A 323 15.74 32.11 -5.26
CA GLN A 323 14.36 31.74 -5.54
C GLN A 323 14.28 30.74 -6.71
N GLY A 324 15.05 30.96 -7.78
CA GLY A 324 15.04 30.08 -8.95
C GLY A 324 15.55 28.66 -8.64
N ASN A 325 16.62 28.53 -7.85
CA ASN A 325 17.17 27.22 -7.48
C ASN A 325 16.17 26.43 -6.62
N GLN A 326 15.59 27.07 -5.59
CA GLN A 326 14.59 26.44 -4.73
C GLN A 326 13.32 26.09 -5.50
N MET A 327 12.81 26.99 -6.35
CA MET A 327 11.65 26.73 -7.21
C MET A 327 11.90 25.53 -8.13
N ALA A 328 13.07 25.48 -8.79
CA ALA A 328 13.40 24.37 -9.67
C ALA A 328 13.42 23.02 -8.92
N MET A 329 14.10 22.94 -7.78
CA MET A 329 14.13 21.71 -6.97
C MET A 329 12.74 21.31 -6.48
N GLN A 330 11.93 22.27 -6.02
CA GLN A 330 10.57 22.01 -5.54
C GLN A 330 9.64 21.52 -6.66
N LEU A 331 9.70 22.13 -7.85
CA LEU A 331 8.89 21.73 -9.00
C LEU A 331 9.30 20.35 -9.53
N VAL A 332 10.59 20.05 -9.59
CA VAL A 332 11.08 18.73 -10.01
C VAL A 332 10.69 17.67 -8.99
N PHE A 333 10.90 17.90 -7.69
CA PHE A 333 10.51 16.96 -6.63
C PHE A 333 8.99 16.71 -6.62
N LEU A 334 8.17 17.76 -6.63
CA LEU A 334 6.72 17.62 -6.70
C LEU A 334 6.30 16.93 -8.01
N GLY A 335 6.95 17.24 -9.13
CA GLY A 335 6.76 16.56 -10.41
C GLY A 335 6.99 15.05 -10.31
N MET A 336 8.05 14.61 -9.63
CA MET A 336 8.30 13.18 -9.37
C MET A 336 7.14 12.53 -8.61
N THR A 337 6.59 13.18 -7.57
CA THR A 337 5.44 12.64 -6.80
C THR A 337 4.13 12.58 -7.61
N LEU A 338 4.00 13.42 -8.63
CA LEU A 338 2.82 13.48 -9.51
C LEU A 338 2.95 12.57 -10.74
N THR A 339 4.15 12.03 -10.97
CA THR A 339 4.47 11.18 -12.11
C THR A 339 3.83 9.80 -11.92
N PRO A 340 3.16 9.22 -12.94
CA PRO A 340 2.58 7.89 -12.85
C PRO A 340 3.66 6.79 -12.72
N PRO A 341 3.30 5.56 -12.30
CA PRO A 341 4.22 4.41 -12.35
C PRO A 341 4.69 4.11 -13.78
N GLU A 342 5.96 3.74 -13.93
CA GLU A 342 6.61 3.49 -15.22
C GLU A 342 6.37 4.60 -16.27
N PRO A 343 6.75 5.86 -15.96
CA PRO A 343 6.42 6.99 -16.79
C PRO A 343 7.20 7.03 -18.11
N THR A 344 6.57 7.59 -19.13
CA THR A 344 7.28 8.11 -20.31
C THR A 344 7.89 9.48 -20.03
N TYR A 345 8.89 9.90 -20.83
CA TYR A 345 9.49 11.24 -20.73
C TYR A 345 8.46 12.38 -20.83
N THR A 346 7.45 12.22 -21.68
CA THR A 346 6.39 13.21 -21.84
C THR A 346 5.45 13.26 -20.63
N GLU A 347 5.21 12.13 -19.96
CA GLU A 347 4.42 12.12 -18.71
C GLU A 347 5.19 12.76 -17.56
N ALA A 348 6.50 12.52 -17.44
CA ALA A 348 7.34 13.19 -16.44
C ALA A 348 7.43 14.71 -16.67
N ARG A 349 7.56 15.15 -17.93
CA ARG A 349 7.44 16.58 -18.32
C ARG A 349 6.12 17.17 -17.87
N ASP A 350 5.02 16.50 -18.21
CA ASP A 350 3.67 16.99 -17.91
C ASP A 350 3.40 17.02 -16.40
N ALA A 351 4.01 16.12 -15.63
CA ALA A 351 3.96 16.13 -14.17
C ALA A 351 4.69 17.34 -13.57
N ILE A 352 5.81 17.80 -14.15
CA ILE A 352 6.50 19.03 -13.73
C ILE A 352 5.66 20.27 -14.07
N LEU A 353 5.02 20.30 -15.24
CA LEU A 353 4.08 21.38 -15.60
C LEU A 353 2.87 21.42 -14.65
N LEU A 354 2.36 20.25 -14.25
CA LEU A 354 1.31 20.14 -13.25
C LEU A 354 1.79 20.60 -11.86
N ALA A 355 3.03 20.27 -11.49
CA ALA A 355 3.63 20.75 -10.25
C ALA A 355 3.65 22.29 -10.19
N ASP A 356 3.97 22.96 -11.30
CA ASP A 356 3.90 24.42 -11.39
C ASP A 356 2.48 24.95 -11.25
N GLN A 357 1.51 24.29 -11.90
CA GLN A 357 0.11 24.64 -11.76
C GLN A 357 -0.38 24.54 -10.32
N VAL A 358 0.06 23.51 -9.57
CA VAL A 358 -0.32 23.29 -8.18
C VAL A 358 0.37 24.26 -7.23
N LEU A 359 1.67 24.50 -7.42
CA LEU A 359 2.49 25.26 -6.49
C LEU A 359 2.39 26.77 -6.70
N THR A 360 2.35 27.22 -7.95
CA THR A 360 2.45 28.65 -8.33
C THR A 360 1.21 29.16 -9.06
N GLY A 361 0.25 28.28 -9.39
CA GLY A 361 -0.88 28.61 -10.25
C GLY A 361 -0.53 28.70 -11.73
N GLY A 362 0.62 28.17 -12.15
CA GLY A 362 1.08 28.16 -13.55
C GLY A 362 1.93 29.38 -13.92
N ALA A 363 2.55 30.04 -12.94
CA ALA A 363 3.34 31.26 -13.16
C ALA A 363 4.56 31.04 -14.06
N ASN A 364 5.05 29.80 -14.16
CA ASN A 364 6.25 29.45 -14.93
C ASN A 364 5.94 28.69 -16.21
N TYR A 365 4.65 28.51 -16.56
CA TYR A 365 4.19 27.66 -17.65
C TYR A 365 4.94 27.90 -18.97
N ALA A 366 5.09 29.17 -19.37
CA ALA A 366 5.80 29.54 -20.60
C ALA A 366 7.31 29.21 -20.53
N LEU A 367 7.98 29.54 -19.42
CA LEU A 367 9.41 29.26 -19.21
C LEU A 367 9.70 27.76 -19.25
N LEU A 368 8.86 26.96 -18.58
CA LEU A 368 9.00 25.50 -18.56
C LEU A 368 8.83 24.90 -19.96
N TRP A 369 7.80 25.31 -20.70
CA TRP A 369 7.61 24.85 -22.08
C TRP A 369 8.77 25.23 -23.00
N GLN A 370 9.34 26.43 -22.86
CA GLN A 370 10.52 26.85 -23.61
C GLN A 370 11.73 25.96 -23.28
N ALA A 371 11.96 25.64 -22.01
CA ALA A 371 13.04 24.75 -21.58
C ALA A 371 12.89 23.34 -22.18
N PHE A 372 11.69 22.74 -22.08
CA PHE A 372 11.42 21.42 -22.65
C PHE A 372 11.52 21.40 -24.18
N ALA A 373 10.91 22.38 -24.84
CA ALA A 373 10.89 22.47 -26.29
C ALA A 373 12.30 22.65 -26.87
N LYS A 374 13.19 23.41 -26.21
CA LYS A 374 14.58 23.60 -26.64
C LYS A 374 15.35 22.28 -26.80
N ARG A 375 15.01 21.25 -26.01
CA ARG A 375 15.62 19.92 -26.06
C ARG A 375 14.80 18.90 -26.85
N GLY A 376 13.82 19.36 -27.63
CA GLY A 376 12.99 18.50 -28.48
C GLY A 376 11.85 17.80 -27.71
N LEU A 377 11.59 18.14 -26.46
CA LEU A 377 10.50 17.59 -25.64
C LEU A 377 9.27 18.51 -25.60
N GLY A 378 9.03 19.24 -26.70
CA GLY A 378 7.95 20.22 -26.85
C GLY A 378 6.55 19.61 -27.01
N TYR A 379 5.57 20.48 -27.23
CA TYR A 379 4.13 20.20 -27.08
C TYR A 379 3.63 18.97 -27.85
N ARG A 380 4.20 18.69 -29.02
CA ARG A 380 3.79 17.59 -29.91
C ARG A 380 4.76 16.42 -29.96
N ALA A 381 5.75 16.36 -29.07
CA ALA A 381 6.73 15.27 -29.07
C ALA A 381 6.00 13.93 -28.81
N PRO A 382 5.97 12.98 -29.77
CA PRO A 382 5.43 11.66 -29.50
C PRO A 382 6.46 10.85 -28.70
N CYS A 383 5.96 10.08 -27.74
CA CYS A 383 6.76 9.17 -26.93
C CYS A 383 6.17 7.75 -27.02
N PRO A 384 6.99 6.72 -27.28
CA PRO A 384 6.55 5.32 -27.28
C PRO A 384 6.29 4.83 -25.84
N PRO A 385 5.71 3.62 -25.68
CA PRO A 385 5.52 3.02 -24.36
C PRO A 385 6.82 2.94 -23.53
N PRO A 386 6.74 2.96 -22.19
CA PRO A 386 7.87 3.21 -21.29
C PRO A 386 9.00 2.16 -21.34
N TYR A 387 8.76 0.96 -21.88
CA TYR A 387 9.76 -0.10 -22.00
C TYR A 387 10.74 0.07 -23.19
N THR A 388 10.61 1.11 -24.01
CA THR A 388 11.54 1.38 -25.11
C THR A 388 11.63 2.88 -25.41
N THR A 389 12.77 3.36 -25.89
CA THR A 389 12.91 4.72 -26.46
C THR A 389 12.76 4.76 -27.98
N ARG A 390 12.70 3.60 -28.65
CA ARG A 390 12.56 3.54 -30.11
C ARG A 390 11.22 4.09 -30.55
N GLY A 391 11.26 5.15 -31.35
CA GLY A 391 10.08 5.86 -31.85
C GLY A 391 9.73 7.14 -31.09
N VAL A 392 10.56 7.62 -30.16
CA VAL A 392 10.47 9.02 -29.72
C VAL A 392 10.68 9.94 -30.92
N HIS A 393 10.03 11.09 -30.97
CA HIS A 393 10.41 12.10 -31.96
C HIS A 393 10.47 13.48 -31.32
N GLU A 394 11.49 14.23 -31.72
CA GLU A 394 11.66 15.59 -31.26
C GLU A 394 10.53 16.49 -31.77
N SER A 395 10.02 17.34 -30.89
CA SER A 395 9.16 18.47 -31.21
C SER A 395 9.71 19.69 -30.52
N PHE A 396 9.89 20.77 -31.27
CA PHE A 396 10.27 22.08 -30.75
C PHE A 396 9.06 23.03 -30.65
N ASP A 397 7.86 22.53 -31.00
CA ASP A 397 6.62 23.29 -30.92
C ASP A 397 6.31 23.68 -29.47
N LEU A 398 5.94 24.95 -29.28
CA LEU A 398 5.32 25.43 -28.04
C LEU A 398 3.80 25.29 -28.14
N PRO A 399 3.08 25.15 -27.00
CA PRO A 399 1.63 25.24 -27.00
C PRO A 399 1.13 26.55 -27.63
N PRO A 400 -0.02 26.57 -28.33
CA PRO A 400 -0.51 27.77 -29.01
C PRO A 400 -0.70 28.99 -28.09
N ASP A 401 -1.13 28.78 -26.85
CA ASP A 401 -1.23 29.78 -25.80
C ASP A 401 0.13 30.33 -25.37
N VAL A 402 1.17 29.49 -25.31
CA VAL A 402 2.56 29.93 -25.03
C VAL A 402 3.18 30.70 -26.20
N THR A 403 2.82 30.38 -27.45
CA THR A 403 3.34 31.15 -28.61
C THR A 403 2.91 32.62 -28.59
N SER A 404 1.87 32.96 -27.83
CA SER A 404 1.43 34.34 -27.58
C SER A 404 2.12 35.01 -26.38
N MET A 405 3.04 34.31 -25.71
CA MET A 405 3.79 34.75 -24.52
C MET A 405 5.31 34.84 -24.76
N ILE A 406 5.74 34.99 -26.03
CA ILE A 406 7.17 35.16 -26.39
C ILE A 406 7.51 36.65 -26.30
N PRO A 407 8.69 37.03 -25.75
CA PRO A 407 9.12 38.42 -25.79
C PRO A 407 9.17 39.01 -27.19
N ASP A 408 8.27 39.95 -27.44
CA ASP A 408 8.03 40.61 -28.72
C ASP A 408 8.15 42.15 -28.63
N ASP A 409 8.73 42.63 -27.52
CA ASP A 409 8.85 44.04 -27.13
C ASP A 409 7.50 44.74 -26.85
N VAL A 410 6.38 44.03 -26.79
CA VAL A 410 5.08 44.56 -26.35
C VAL A 410 4.87 44.19 -24.89
N LEU A 411 4.56 45.16 -24.04
CA LEU A 411 4.22 44.85 -22.66
C LEU A 411 2.84 44.16 -22.59
N GLU A 412 2.70 43.15 -21.73
CA GLU A 412 1.42 42.62 -21.30
C GLU A 412 1.16 42.93 -19.82
N LEU A 413 -0.11 43.15 -19.50
CA LEU A 413 -0.56 43.49 -18.16
C LEU A 413 -1.56 42.47 -17.68
N ARG A 414 -1.23 41.85 -16.55
CA ARG A 414 -2.19 41.08 -15.76
C ARG A 414 -2.48 41.83 -14.46
N ILE A 415 -3.75 42.12 -14.23
CA ILE A 415 -4.17 42.90 -13.06
C ILE A 415 -4.92 41.99 -12.10
N THR A 416 -4.57 42.07 -10.83
CA THR A 416 -5.22 41.34 -9.75
C THR A 416 -5.77 42.35 -8.74
N PRO A 417 -7.06 42.31 -8.36
CA PRO A 417 -8.11 41.46 -8.91
C PRO A 417 -8.38 41.75 -10.40
N GLU A 418 -8.77 40.72 -11.15
CA GLU A 418 -9.02 40.80 -12.61
C GLU A 418 -10.31 41.57 -12.93
N THR A 419 -10.51 41.91 -14.21
CA THR A 419 -11.75 42.58 -14.65
C THR A 419 -12.97 41.69 -14.40
N GLY A 420 -14.08 42.29 -13.97
CA GLY A 420 -15.26 41.59 -13.47
C GLY A 420 -15.16 41.16 -12.00
N ALA A 421 -14.00 41.33 -11.35
CA ALA A 421 -13.88 41.07 -9.93
C ALA A 421 -14.78 42.01 -9.11
N THR A 422 -15.18 41.51 -7.95
CA THR A 422 -16.11 42.20 -7.07
C THR A 422 -15.35 42.83 -5.91
N LEU A 423 -15.51 44.14 -5.73
CA LEU A 423 -14.90 44.89 -4.63
C LEU A 423 -15.94 45.23 -3.57
N ILE A 424 -15.53 45.28 -2.31
CA ILE A 424 -16.45 45.53 -1.20
C ILE A 424 -16.64 47.04 -1.03
N ALA A 425 -17.90 47.48 -0.98
CA ALA A 425 -18.20 48.90 -0.77
C ALA A 425 -17.56 49.42 0.52
N GLY A 426 -16.73 50.46 0.40
CA GLY A 426 -16.07 51.10 1.53
C GLY A 426 -14.91 50.32 2.17
N SER A 427 -14.34 49.30 1.54
CA SER A 427 -13.07 48.67 1.97
C SER A 427 -11.84 49.41 1.43
N ASP A 428 -10.67 49.10 1.98
CA ASP A 428 -9.38 49.39 1.35
C ASP A 428 -8.98 48.15 0.54
N GLU A 429 -8.87 48.27 -0.78
CA GLU A 429 -8.51 47.16 -1.67
C GLU A 429 -7.13 47.37 -2.26
N GLN A 430 -6.42 46.27 -2.50
CA GLN A 430 -5.14 46.28 -3.18
C GLN A 430 -5.32 45.87 -4.64
N ILE A 431 -4.64 46.59 -5.51
CA ILE A 431 -4.55 46.24 -6.92
C ILE A 431 -3.09 46.00 -7.24
N TYR A 432 -2.81 44.81 -7.79
CA TYR A 432 -1.52 44.37 -8.29
C TYR A 432 -1.53 44.42 -9.82
N VAL A 433 -0.46 44.92 -10.40
CA VAL A 433 -0.23 44.94 -11.84
C VAL A 433 1.04 44.15 -12.09
N HIS A 434 0.89 42.97 -12.66
CA HIS A 434 2.01 42.17 -13.16
C HIS A 434 2.33 42.66 -14.57
N VAL A 435 3.59 43.06 -14.78
CA VAL A 435 4.08 43.53 -16.08
C VAL A 435 5.02 42.49 -16.66
N THR A 436 4.72 42.06 -17.88
CA THR A 436 5.56 41.14 -18.65
C THR A 436 5.77 41.66 -20.07
N ASP A 437 6.71 41.06 -20.79
CA ASP A 437 6.77 41.03 -22.25
C ASP A 437 7.04 39.58 -22.67
N GLY A 438 6.22 38.63 -22.22
CA GLY A 438 6.57 37.20 -22.23
C GLY A 438 7.64 36.78 -21.20
N ILE A 439 8.40 37.71 -20.61
CA ILE A 439 9.20 37.52 -19.38
C ILE A 439 8.89 38.62 -18.34
N PRO A 440 9.22 38.43 -17.05
CA PRO A 440 9.01 39.45 -16.01
C PRO A 440 9.74 40.78 -16.30
N VAL A 441 9.00 41.90 -16.31
CA VAL A 441 9.56 43.25 -16.51
C VAL A 441 9.57 44.02 -15.19
N THR A 442 10.76 44.29 -14.65
CA THR A 442 10.94 44.85 -13.30
C THR A 442 11.21 46.36 -13.25
N ASN A 443 11.43 46.99 -14.40
CA ASN A 443 11.77 48.42 -14.52
C ASN A 443 10.69 49.25 -15.23
N ALA A 444 9.46 48.75 -15.28
CA ALA A 444 8.32 49.48 -15.79
C ALA A 444 7.88 50.62 -14.86
N LYS A 445 7.31 51.66 -15.45
CA LYS A 445 6.55 52.70 -14.76
C LYS A 445 5.07 52.41 -14.95
N VAL A 446 4.34 52.17 -13.86
CA VAL A 446 2.92 51.79 -13.89
C VAL A 446 2.06 52.89 -13.26
N THR A 447 1.13 53.42 -14.05
CA THR A 447 0.22 54.51 -13.66
C THR A 447 -1.23 54.17 -14.01
N GLY A 448 -2.18 54.87 -13.42
CA GLY A 448 -3.60 54.68 -13.75
C GLY A 448 -4.48 55.87 -13.42
N ASP A 449 -5.77 55.70 -13.66
CA ASP A 449 -6.82 56.65 -13.27
C ASP A 449 -7.88 55.94 -12.42
N PHE A 450 -8.17 56.51 -11.26
CA PHE A 450 -9.20 56.04 -10.33
C PHE A 450 -10.25 57.14 -10.15
N LEU A 451 -11.40 56.98 -10.80
CA LEU A 451 -12.53 57.94 -10.75
C LEU A 451 -12.11 59.39 -11.11
N GLY A 452 -11.22 59.56 -12.09
CA GLY A 452 -10.70 60.86 -12.51
C GLY A 452 -9.54 61.38 -11.66
N THR A 453 -9.02 60.58 -10.72
CA THR A 453 -7.81 60.90 -9.94
C THR A 453 -6.64 60.06 -10.46
N PRO A 454 -5.53 60.69 -10.89
CA PRO A 454 -4.31 59.96 -11.27
C PRO A 454 -3.74 59.17 -10.09
N ILE A 455 -3.35 57.93 -10.35
CA ILE A 455 -2.73 57.02 -9.38
C ILE A 455 -1.42 56.42 -9.93
N GLU A 456 -0.50 56.06 -9.04
CA GLU A 456 0.79 55.45 -9.37
C GLU A 456 0.99 54.18 -8.54
N PHE A 457 1.39 53.10 -9.21
CA PHE A 457 1.64 51.81 -8.57
C PHE A 457 3.13 51.72 -8.23
N ARG A 458 3.42 51.24 -7.02
CA ARG A 458 4.79 51.19 -6.47
C ARG A 458 5.34 49.77 -6.54
N ASN A 459 6.66 49.70 -6.68
CA ASN A 459 7.47 48.49 -6.65
C ASN A 459 8.67 48.77 -5.74
N ASP A 460 8.40 49.01 -4.46
CA ASP A 460 9.33 49.56 -3.47
C ASP A 460 9.59 48.61 -2.29
N GLY A 461 8.96 47.43 -2.26
CA GLY A 461 9.10 46.46 -1.18
C GLY A 461 8.72 47.00 0.20
N GLN A 462 7.95 48.10 0.26
CA GLN A 462 7.34 48.62 1.49
C GLN A 462 5.91 48.12 1.61
N GLU A 463 5.35 48.15 2.83
CA GLU A 463 4.08 47.50 3.19
C GLU A 463 3.08 47.39 2.03
N ARG A 464 2.69 46.14 1.72
CA ARG A 464 1.71 45.69 0.71
C ARG A 464 2.28 45.38 -0.67
N ASP A 465 3.51 45.82 -0.93
CA ASP A 465 4.41 45.24 -1.92
C ASP A 465 5.45 44.38 -1.19
N LEU A 466 5.46 43.07 -1.42
CA LEU A 466 6.29 42.15 -0.63
C LEU A 466 7.76 42.17 -1.04
N TRP A 467 8.08 42.55 -2.28
CA TRP A 467 9.45 42.52 -2.82
C TRP A 467 9.73 43.72 -3.72
N ALA A 468 10.76 44.49 -3.38
CA ALA A 468 11.19 45.60 -4.22
C ALA A 468 11.88 45.11 -5.50
N ASN A 469 11.60 45.78 -6.61
CA ASN A 469 12.17 45.54 -7.94
C ASN A 469 11.85 44.16 -8.55
N ASP A 470 10.66 43.63 -8.28
CA ASP A 470 10.12 42.49 -9.03
C ASP A 470 9.23 42.99 -10.19
N ASN A 471 8.41 42.13 -10.81
CA ASN A 471 7.52 42.55 -11.90
C ASN A 471 6.10 42.90 -11.44
N ILE A 472 5.90 43.12 -10.13
CA ILE A 472 4.61 43.34 -9.49
C ILE A 472 4.57 44.78 -8.99
N TYR A 473 3.60 45.54 -9.48
CA TYR A 473 3.40 46.94 -9.09
C TYR A 473 2.10 47.06 -8.34
N THR A 474 2.11 47.66 -7.15
CA THR A 474 0.96 47.63 -6.24
C THR A 474 0.45 49.01 -5.87
N ILE A 475 -0.84 49.09 -5.58
CA ILE A 475 -1.45 50.26 -4.94
C ILE A 475 -2.58 49.84 -4.01
N SER A 476 -2.84 50.65 -2.98
CA SER A 476 -4.05 50.56 -2.15
C SER A 476 -5.02 51.68 -2.49
N ILE A 477 -6.28 51.33 -2.77
CA ILE A 477 -7.36 52.26 -3.07
C ILE A 477 -8.49 52.12 -2.04
N ARG A 478 -9.16 53.24 -1.73
CA ARG A 478 -10.41 53.20 -0.96
C ARG A 478 -11.59 53.00 -1.91
N VAL A 479 -12.29 51.89 -1.78
CA VAL A 479 -13.45 51.58 -2.64
C VAL A 479 -14.63 52.48 -2.27
N PRO A 480 -15.39 53.01 -3.26
CA PRO A 480 -16.58 53.80 -2.99
C PRO A 480 -17.60 53.05 -2.11
N THR A 481 -18.29 53.78 -1.23
CA THR A 481 -19.33 53.22 -0.35
C THR A 481 -20.66 53.00 -1.06
N THR A 482 -20.84 53.56 -2.26
CA THR A 482 -22.04 53.39 -3.07
C THR A 482 -21.83 52.24 -4.07
N PRO A 483 -22.72 51.25 -4.14
CA PRO A 483 -22.65 50.19 -5.15
C PRO A 483 -22.65 50.79 -6.56
N THR A 484 -21.62 50.47 -7.34
CA THR A 484 -21.40 51.00 -8.69
C THR A 484 -20.45 50.08 -9.45
N ASN A 485 -20.39 50.20 -10.77
CA ASN A 485 -19.24 49.71 -11.52
C ASN A 485 -18.11 50.74 -11.39
N LEU A 486 -16.92 50.26 -11.04
CA LEU A 486 -15.71 51.06 -10.86
C LEU A 486 -14.75 50.71 -11.98
N ILE A 487 -14.42 51.69 -12.82
CA ILE A 487 -13.51 51.50 -13.95
C ILE A 487 -12.15 52.10 -13.57
N VAL A 488 -11.11 51.28 -13.71
CA VAL A 488 -9.71 51.67 -13.48
C VAL A 488 -8.94 51.46 -14.77
N ARG A 489 -8.38 52.53 -15.33
CA ARG A 489 -7.49 52.44 -16.49
C ARG A 489 -6.06 52.36 -15.99
N VAL A 490 -5.28 51.40 -16.50
CA VAL A 490 -3.88 51.16 -16.11
C VAL A 490 -2.99 51.23 -17.35
N ILE A 491 -1.84 51.89 -17.21
CA ILE A 491 -0.84 52.10 -18.26
C ILE A 491 0.52 51.70 -17.69
N ALA A 492 1.27 50.87 -18.43
CA ALA A 492 2.65 50.52 -18.10
C ALA A 492 3.59 50.90 -19.25
N GLU A 493 4.73 51.49 -18.90
CA GLU A 493 5.77 51.93 -19.83
C GLU A 493 7.14 51.42 -19.35
N ALA A 494 7.96 50.84 -20.22
CA ALA A 494 9.32 50.41 -19.90
C ALA A 494 10.31 50.81 -21.01
N PRO A 495 11.60 51.05 -20.71
CA PRO A 495 12.58 51.43 -21.72
C PRO A 495 12.70 50.40 -22.85
N ASN A 496 12.67 50.87 -24.11
CA ASN A 496 12.74 50.05 -25.32
C ASN A 496 11.58 49.04 -25.51
N LYS A 497 10.47 49.19 -24.80
CA LYS A 497 9.26 48.37 -24.95
C LYS A 497 8.09 49.23 -25.43
N ILE A 498 7.14 48.63 -26.14
CA ILE A 498 5.88 49.24 -26.52
C ILE A 498 4.96 49.22 -25.29
N ALA A 499 4.49 50.40 -24.88
CA ALA A 499 3.66 50.58 -23.71
C ALA A 499 2.34 49.81 -23.80
N ALA A 500 1.91 49.24 -22.68
CA ALA A 500 0.63 48.56 -22.56
C ALA A 500 -0.40 49.44 -21.87
N THR A 501 -1.64 49.35 -22.33
CA THR A 501 -2.78 49.96 -21.65
C THR A 501 -3.89 48.95 -21.53
N THR A 502 -4.46 48.83 -20.34
CA THR A 502 -5.64 48.01 -20.10
C THR A 502 -6.64 48.76 -19.23
N THR A 503 -7.88 48.27 -19.20
CA THR A 503 -8.95 48.80 -18.37
C THR A 503 -9.59 47.66 -17.60
N VAL A 504 -9.75 47.86 -16.30
CA VAL A 504 -10.36 46.89 -15.40
C VAL A 504 -11.66 47.47 -14.89
N GLU A 505 -12.73 46.70 -15.00
CA GLU A 505 -14.03 47.05 -14.47
C GLU A 505 -14.32 46.18 -13.25
N TYR A 506 -14.59 46.81 -12.12
CA TYR A 506 -14.95 46.13 -10.88
C TYR A 506 -16.42 46.35 -10.56
N LEU A 507 -17.09 45.30 -10.10
CA LEU A 507 -18.42 45.42 -9.52
C LEU A 507 -18.30 45.74 -8.03
N VAL A 508 -18.71 46.91 -7.59
CA VAL A 508 -18.73 47.23 -6.16
C VAL A 508 -20.03 46.72 -5.54
N ILE A 509 -19.93 45.75 -4.63
CA ILE A 509 -21.11 45.18 -3.95
C ILE A 509 -21.18 45.59 -2.47
N PRO A 510 -22.40 45.71 -1.91
CA PRO A 510 -22.57 45.97 -0.49
C PRO A 510 -22.25 44.73 0.35
N ARG A 511 -21.86 44.95 1.60
CA ARG A 511 -21.70 43.89 2.61
C ARG A 511 -23.04 43.23 2.95
N PRO A 512 -23.05 42.02 3.55
CA PRO A 512 -24.28 41.38 4.01
C PRO A 512 -25.08 42.31 4.91
N THR A 513 -26.40 42.35 4.74
CA THR A 513 -27.27 43.32 5.45
C THR A 513 -27.23 43.20 6.97
N ASN A 514 -26.80 42.05 7.51
CA ASN A 514 -26.66 41.78 8.93
C ASN A 514 -25.20 41.61 9.40
N ASP A 515 -24.26 42.19 8.65
CA ASP A 515 -22.84 42.34 9.02
C ASP A 515 -22.69 43.12 10.33
N ASN A 516 -23.31 44.30 10.42
CA ASN A 516 -23.24 45.10 11.65
C ASN A 516 -24.23 44.59 12.71
N PHE A 517 -23.80 44.55 13.96
CA PHE A 517 -24.60 44.27 15.16
C PHE A 517 -25.91 45.05 15.22
N THR A 518 -25.87 46.33 14.83
CA THR A 518 -27.05 47.21 14.81
C THR A 518 -28.09 46.80 13.77
N ASN A 519 -27.68 46.07 12.72
CA ASN A 519 -28.52 45.60 11.63
C ASN A 519 -28.92 44.12 11.76
N ALA A 520 -28.75 43.53 12.96
CA ALA A 520 -29.04 42.13 13.21
C ALA A 520 -30.48 41.73 12.81
N ILE A 521 -30.60 40.64 12.04
CA ILE A 521 -31.90 40.14 11.55
C ILE A 521 -32.75 39.68 12.73
N LYS A 522 -34.02 40.12 12.79
CA LYS A 522 -34.95 39.73 13.87
C LYS A 522 -35.53 38.34 13.62
N VAL A 523 -35.48 37.48 14.64
CA VAL A 523 -36.00 36.11 14.60
C VAL A 523 -37.06 35.95 15.69
N MET A 524 -38.24 35.45 15.33
CA MET A 524 -39.36 35.21 16.24
C MET A 524 -39.69 33.72 16.27
N GLY A 525 -39.29 33.00 17.33
CA GLY A 525 -39.51 31.56 17.45
C GLY A 525 -38.71 30.73 16.45
N ASN A 526 -39.37 29.85 15.69
CA ASN A 526 -38.70 29.02 14.69
C ASN A 526 -38.26 29.85 13.48
N GLY A 527 -37.14 29.49 12.87
CA GLY A 527 -36.61 30.22 11.71
C GLY A 527 -35.57 29.43 10.93
N PHE A 528 -35.49 29.71 9.64
CA PHE A 528 -34.49 29.16 8.73
C PHE A 528 -33.86 30.29 7.92
N PHE A 529 -32.54 30.41 7.98
CA PHE A 529 -31.79 31.49 7.34
C PHE A 529 -30.67 30.92 6.49
N LEU A 530 -30.61 31.36 5.25
CA LEU A 530 -29.45 31.22 4.37
C LEU A 530 -28.79 32.59 4.28
N SER A 531 -27.50 32.64 4.60
CA SER A 531 -26.67 33.84 4.50
C SER A 531 -25.30 33.47 3.97
N ASN A 532 -24.42 34.46 3.87
CA ASN A 532 -23.05 34.27 3.43
C ASN A 532 -22.17 35.28 4.15
N ASN A 533 -21.14 34.80 4.86
CA ASN A 533 -20.26 35.66 5.64
C ASN A 533 -18.95 36.01 4.92
N LYS A 534 -18.82 35.66 3.63
CA LYS A 534 -17.61 35.91 2.82
C LYS A 534 -17.18 37.37 2.76
N LEU A 535 -18.14 38.29 2.89
CA LEU A 535 -17.91 39.74 2.82
C LEU A 535 -18.37 40.46 4.10
N ALA A 536 -18.62 39.70 5.16
CA ALA A 536 -18.86 40.25 6.49
C ALA A 536 -17.53 40.61 7.15
N THR A 537 -17.59 41.47 8.14
CA THR A 537 -16.46 41.94 8.94
C THR A 537 -16.67 41.62 10.41
N VAL A 538 -15.66 41.88 11.23
CA VAL A 538 -15.77 41.84 12.69
C VAL A 538 -15.69 43.29 13.15
N GLU A 539 -16.76 43.81 13.75
CA GLU A 539 -16.81 45.21 14.18
C GLU A 539 -15.88 45.47 15.36
N LYS A 540 -15.33 46.70 15.42
CA LYS A 540 -14.52 47.13 16.55
C LYS A 540 -15.37 47.13 17.83
N GLY A 541 -14.97 46.30 18.80
CA GLY A 541 -15.68 46.14 20.06
C GLY A 541 -16.48 44.84 20.17
N GLU A 542 -16.49 44.02 19.11
CA GLU A 542 -17.00 42.65 19.21
C GLU A 542 -16.15 41.81 20.19
N PRO A 543 -16.80 40.98 21.03
CA PRO A 543 -16.07 40.02 21.87
C PRO A 543 -15.45 38.91 21.03
N CYS A 544 -14.41 38.25 21.54
CA CYS A 544 -13.91 37.01 20.94
C CYS A 544 -15.00 35.93 21.00
N HIS A 545 -15.67 35.66 19.87
CA HIS A 545 -16.77 34.69 19.84
C HIS A 545 -16.24 33.29 20.17
N ALA A 546 -16.86 32.63 21.17
CA ALA A 546 -16.44 31.33 21.69
C ALA A 546 -14.95 31.22 22.07
N ASP A 547 -14.34 32.34 22.51
CA ASP A 547 -12.90 32.45 22.83
C ASP A 547 -11.95 32.16 21.64
N VAL A 548 -12.47 32.14 20.42
CA VAL A 548 -11.67 31.96 19.20
C VAL A 548 -11.13 33.31 18.75
N LYS A 549 -9.80 33.48 18.80
CA LYS A 549 -9.13 34.75 18.45
C LYS A 549 -9.02 35.01 16.95
N THR A 550 -9.19 33.96 16.14
CA THR A 550 -9.01 34.01 14.68
C THR A 550 -10.30 34.30 13.92
N VAL A 551 -11.42 34.54 14.62
CA VAL A 551 -12.74 34.69 14.02
C VAL A 551 -12.77 35.75 12.92
N GLN A 552 -13.46 35.45 11.82
CA GLN A 552 -13.64 36.36 10.69
C GLN A 552 -15.11 36.41 10.26
N GLY A 553 -15.55 37.57 9.76
CA GLY A 553 -16.88 37.79 9.17
C GLY A 553 -18.05 37.37 10.05
N SER A 554 -18.41 38.22 11.03
CA SER A 554 -19.54 37.99 11.93
C SER A 554 -20.86 38.43 11.29
N LEU A 555 -21.90 37.62 11.49
CA LEU A 555 -23.26 37.91 11.06
C LEU A 555 -24.19 37.84 12.27
N TRP A 556 -25.07 38.82 12.41
CA TRP A 556 -25.86 38.99 13.63
C TRP A 556 -27.37 38.74 13.43
N TRP A 557 -27.99 38.14 14.45
CA TRP A 557 -29.43 37.93 14.60
C TRP A 557 -29.91 38.34 15.99
N ASN A 558 -31.10 38.92 16.07
CA ASN A 558 -31.81 39.23 17.31
C ASN A 558 -32.96 38.22 17.50
N PHE A 559 -32.72 37.21 18.32
CA PHE A 559 -33.68 36.14 18.59
C PHE A 559 -34.60 36.46 19.78
N ILE A 560 -35.91 36.41 19.54
CA ILE A 560 -36.96 36.63 20.55
C ILE A 560 -37.85 35.38 20.57
N PRO A 561 -37.74 34.50 21.58
CA PRO A 561 -38.58 33.32 21.68
C PRO A 561 -40.01 33.70 22.12
N PRO A 562 -41.07 33.22 21.46
CA PRO A 562 -42.46 33.44 21.88
C PRO A 562 -42.85 32.56 23.08
N LEU A 563 -42.16 31.42 23.27
CA LEU A 563 -42.39 30.47 24.35
C LEU A 563 -41.09 30.23 25.13
N SER A 564 -41.20 30.08 26.45
CA SER A 564 -40.08 29.63 27.28
C SER A 564 -39.85 28.14 27.05
N GLY A 565 -38.58 27.73 26.94
CA GLY A 565 -38.22 26.34 26.76
C GLY A 565 -36.95 26.18 25.92
N GLN A 566 -36.71 24.94 25.51
CA GLN A 566 -35.51 24.57 24.78
C GLN A 566 -35.65 24.91 23.29
N TYR A 567 -34.67 25.64 22.75
CA TYR A 567 -34.52 25.88 21.32
C TYR A 567 -33.19 25.31 20.85
N LEU A 568 -33.23 24.53 19.77
CA LEU A 568 -32.05 24.20 18.98
C LEU A 568 -31.71 25.40 18.08
N ILE A 569 -30.49 25.89 18.19
CA ILE A 569 -29.90 26.84 17.26
C ILE A 569 -28.78 26.10 16.53
N ASP A 570 -28.98 25.83 15.25
CA ASP A 570 -28.14 24.90 14.49
C ASP A 570 -27.56 25.56 13.25
N ALA A 571 -26.22 25.63 13.19
CA ALA A 571 -25.47 26.11 12.03
C ALA A 571 -24.98 24.95 11.12
N GLY A 572 -25.41 23.72 11.38
CA GLY A 572 -24.90 22.46 10.81
C GLY A 572 -24.86 22.38 9.30
N GLY A 573 -25.76 23.08 8.60
CA GLY A 573 -25.77 23.14 7.14
C GLY A 573 -24.72 24.08 6.52
N SER A 574 -23.85 24.70 7.32
CA SER A 574 -22.84 25.63 6.82
C SER A 574 -21.66 24.89 6.17
N GLU A 575 -21.21 25.38 5.00
CA GLU A 575 -20.18 24.71 4.19
C GLU A 575 -18.77 24.77 4.82
N LYS A 576 -18.56 25.79 5.67
CA LYS A 576 -17.28 26.14 6.28
C LYS A 576 -17.36 26.04 7.80
N ARG A 577 -16.18 25.95 8.43
CA ARG A 577 -16.07 25.83 9.88
C ARG A 577 -16.52 27.13 10.55
N THR A 578 -17.63 27.09 11.26
CA THR A 578 -18.21 28.29 11.87
C THR A 578 -18.13 28.26 13.40
N VAL A 579 -18.21 29.44 13.98
CA VAL A 579 -18.40 29.70 15.40
C VAL A 579 -19.82 30.23 15.58
N LEU A 580 -20.55 29.69 16.56
CA LEU A 580 -21.89 30.11 16.92
C LEU A 580 -21.88 30.56 18.37
N ALA A 581 -22.31 31.80 18.65
CA ALA A 581 -22.39 32.32 20.00
C ALA A 581 -23.70 33.07 20.25
N VAL A 582 -24.16 33.03 21.50
CA VAL A 582 -25.38 33.68 21.98
C VAL A 582 -25.04 34.59 23.14
N TYR A 583 -25.51 35.82 23.08
CA TYR A 583 -25.30 36.87 24.06
C TYR A 583 -26.63 37.46 24.54
N THR A 584 -26.53 38.21 25.63
CA THR A 584 -27.57 39.12 26.16
C THR A 584 -26.96 40.50 26.42
N ASN A 585 -27.80 41.48 26.75
CA ASN A 585 -27.49 42.92 26.88
C ASN A 585 -27.24 43.58 25.51
N GLY A 586 -28.19 44.39 25.05
CA GLY A 586 -28.29 44.87 23.67
C GLY A 586 -27.28 45.93 23.20
N TYR A 587 -26.04 45.93 23.72
CA TYR A 587 -24.97 46.82 23.28
C TYR A 587 -23.67 46.04 23.04
N LEU A 588 -23.04 46.26 21.89
CA LEU A 588 -21.82 45.55 21.45
C LEU A 588 -20.71 45.56 22.51
N THR A 589 -20.50 46.70 23.19
CA THR A 589 -19.46 46.88 24.21
C THR A 589 -19.79 46.26 25.58
N ASN A 590 -20.99 45.66 25.75
CA ASN A 590 -21.44 45.09 27.02
C ASN A 590 -22.20 43.76 26.83
N LEU A 591 -21.89 43.02 25.77
CA LEU A 591 -22.50 41.71 25.53
C LEU A 591 -22.10 40.72 26.62
N ALA A 592 -23.09 40.08 27.25
CA ALA A 592 -22.89 39.02 28.23
C ALA A 592 -23.10 37.65 27.55
N PRO A 593 -22.09 36.76 27.51
CA PRO A 593 -22.21 35.45 26.86
C PRO A 593 -23.20 34.54 27.61
N VAL A 594 -24.03 33.83 26.85
CA VAL A 594 -25.02 32.86 27.35
C VAL A 594 -24.64 31.44 27.00
N ALA A 595 -24.27 31.21 25.73
CA ALA A 595 -23.87 29.91 25.22
C ALA A 595 -23.04 30.10 23.95
N PHE A 596 -22.16 29.15 23.64
CA PHE A 596 -21.42 29.14 22.39
C PHE A 596 -21.04 27.72 22.00
N ALA A 597 -20.70 27.52 20.73
CA ALA A 597 -20.18 26.28 20.20
C ALA A 597 -19.28 26.57 18.99
N VAL A 598 -18.30 25.69 18.76
CA VAL A 598 -17.33 25.80 17.66
C VAL A 598 -17.42 24.56 16.79
N GLY A 599 -17.49 24.75 15.48
CA GLY A 599 -17.48 23.65 14.51
C GLY A 599 -16.21 22.81 14.58
N SER A 600 -16.29 21.54 14.20
CA SER A 600 -15.17 20.62 14.09
C SER A 600 -14.82 20.33 12.62
N VAL A 601 -13.79 19.50 12.40
CA VAL A 601 -13.43 19.00 11.07
C VAL A 601 -14.53 18.13 10.45
N VAL A 602 -15.30 17.41 11.28
CA VAL A 602 -16.40 16.53 10.86
C VAL A 602 -17.70 17.33 10.70
N ARG A 603 -18.11 18.06 11.75
CA ARG A 603 -19.30 18.91 11.75
C ARG A 603 -18.91 20.38 11.75
N LYS A 604 -18.81 20.95 10.55
CA LYS A 604 -18.31 22.31 10.34
C LYS A 604 -19.21 23.40 10.92
N GLY A 605 -20.52 23.17 10.88
CA GLY A 605 -21.52 24.02 11.54
C GLY A 605 -21.88 23.51 12.93
N PRO A 606 -21.52 24.21 14.02
CA PRO A 606 -21.91 23.78 15.36
C PRO A 606 -23.40 23.99 15.61
N TYR A 607 -23.92 23.35 16.65
CA TYR A 607 -25.25 23.62 17.19
C TYR A 607 -25.16 23.91 18.68
N LEU A 608 -26.18 24.58 19.20
CA LEU A 608 -26.36 24.79 20.63
C LEU A 608 -27.83 24.64 21.02
N VAL A 609 -28.02 24.27 22.27
CA VAL A 609 -29.33 24.06 22.86
C VAL A 609 -29.55 25.12 23.92
N LEU A 610 -30.39 26.10 23.62
CA LEU A 610 -30.64 27.26 24.46
C LEU A 610 -31.96 27.09 25.21
N ASN A 611 -31.91 27.11 26.55
CA ASN A 611 -33.10 27.25 27.39
C ASN A 611 -33.53 28.71 27.45
N ALA A 612 -34.29 29.14 26.44
CA ALA A 612 -34.66 30.53 26.24
C ALA A 612 -35.92 30.91 27.05
N ARG A 613 -35.99 32.16 27.54
CA ARG A 613 -37.18 32.70 28.23
C ARG A 613 -38.01 33.54 27.27
N ALA A 614 -39.33 33.32 27.24
CA ALA A 614 -40.26 34.06 26.38
C ALA A 614 -40.07 35.58 26.52
N GLY A 615 -39.96 36.28 25.39
CA GLY A 615 -39.84 37.74 25.34
C GLY A 615 -38.45 38.31 25.63
N THR A 616 -37.46 37.50 26.02
CA THR A 616 -36.06 37.94 26.17
C THR A 616 -35.39 38.06 24.81
N VAL A 617 -34.67 39.16 24.55
CA VAL A 617 -33.87 39.32 23.32
C VAL A 617 -32.49 38.71 23.52
N TYR A 618 -32.16 37.74 22.67
CA TYR A 618 -30.83 37.13 22.58
C TYR A 618 -30.12 37.60 21.31
N GLN A 619 -28.88 38.05 21.43
CA GLN A 619 -28.02 38.39 20.28
C GLN A 619 -27.28 37.13 19.85
N VAL A 620 -27.58 36.60 18.67
CA VAL A 620 -26.98 35.39 18.12
C VAL A 620 -26.04 35.79 17.00
N VAL A 621 -24.81 35.29 17.04
CA VAL A 621 -23.79 35.53 16.01
C VAL A 621 -23.32 34.22 15.41
N VAL A 622 -23.14 34.21 14.09
CA VAL A 622 -22.40 33.18 13.37
C VAL A 622 -21.22 33.82 12.66
N ALA A 623 -20.04 33.27 12.84
CA ALA A 623 -18.82 33.78 12.22
C ALA A 623 -17.94 32.63 11.70
N GLY A 624 -17.01 32.92 10.80
CA GLY A 624 -16.00 31.95 10.36
C GLY A 624 -14.96 31.72 11.45
N TYR A 625 -14.48 30.49 11.59
CA TYR A 625 -13.43 30.14 12.57
C TYR A 625 -12.10 30.88 12.31
N ASP A 626 -11.77 31.07 11.03
CA ASP A 626 -10.59 31.76 10.52
C ASP A 626 -10.87 32.35 9.10
N GLN A 627 -9.86 32.99 8.50
CA GLN A 627 -9.93 33.57 7.15
C GLN A 627 -10.27 32.56 6.05
N ASN A 628 -9.95 31.28 6.23
CA ASN A 628 -10.22 30.20 5.27
C ASN A 628 -11.63 29.61 5.44
N SER A 629 -12.33 30.03 6.50
CA SER A 629 -13.61 29.50 6.93
C SER A 629 -14.79 30.42 6.65
N LEU A 630 -14.65 31.29 5.65
CA LEU A 630 -15.71 32.17 5.16
C LEU A 630 -16.48 31.54 3.98
N GLY A 631 -17.81 31.67 3.96
CA GLY A 631 -18.66 31.09 2.94
C GLY A 631 -20.15 31.08 3.28
N SER A 632 -20.87 30.11 2.74
CA SER A 632 -22.32 29.97 2.96
C SER A 632 -22.62 29.57 4.41
N VAL A 633 -23.55 30.29 5.03
CA VAL A 633 -24.00 30.08 6.41
C VAL A 633 -25.47 29.68 6.38
N GLN A 634 -25.79 28.53 6.97
CA GLN A 634 -27.16 28.05 7.15
C GLN A 634 -27.46 28.00 8.64
N LEU A 635 -28.44 28.77 9.11
CA LEU A 635 -28.80 28.87 10.53
C LEU A 635 -30.28 28.51 10.75
N LYS A 636 -30.54 27.57 11.66
CA LYS A 636 -31.89 27.13 12.04
C LYS A 636 -32.18 27.47 13.50
N PHE A 637 -33.43 27.83 13.79
CA PHE A 637 -34.00 27.96 15.13
C PHE A 637 -35.21 27.03 15.23
N VAL A 638 -35.20 26.09 16.18
CA VAL A 638 -36.26 25.09 16.32
C VAL A 638 -36.62 24.86 17.79
N TYR A 639 -37.85 25.20 18.18
CA TYR A 639 -38.44 24.91 19.49
C TYR A 639 -38.56 23.39 19.67
N GLN A 640 -37.99 22.88 20.76
CA GLN A 640 -37.87 21.44 21.04
C GLN A 640 -37.19 20.64 19.91
N GLY A 641 -36.33 21.29 19.12
CA GLY A 641 -35.55 20.63 18.07
C GLY A 641 -34.47 19.71 18.63
N ILE A 642 -34.14 18.68 17.88
CA ILE A 642 -33.01 17.77 18.15
C ILE A 642 -31.94 17.93 17.06
N PRO A 643 -30.64 17.79 17.37
CA PRO A 643 -29.59 17.83 16.35
C PRO A 643 -29.71 16.66 15.38
N ASP A 644 -29.28 16.86 14.13
CA ASP A 644 -29.23 15.79 13.14
C ASP A 644 -28.16 14.74 13.48
N THR A 645 -28.59 13.49 13.60
CA THR A 645 -27.75 12.31 13.85
C THR A 645 -28.05 11.17 12.86
N ASN A 646 -28.90 11.41 11.87
CA ASN A 646 -29.29 10.38 10.91
C ASN A 646 -28.33 10.41 9.73
N ALA A 647 -27.76 9.26 9.38
CA ALA A 647 -26.94 9.16 8.18
C ALA A 647 -27.79 9.21 6.89
N PRO A 648 -27.24 9.75 5.79
CA PRO A 648 -27.91 9.70 4.50
C PRO A 648 -27.99 8.26 3.97
N ILE A 649 -28.90 8.02 3.03
CA ILE A 649 -29.05 6.75 2.31
C ILE A 649 -28.57 6.95 0.88
N VAL A 650 -27.70 6.07 0.38
CA VAL A 650 -27.19 6.09 -1.00
C VAL A 650 -27.56 4.82 -1.76
N SER A 651 -27.79 4.93 -3.06
CA SER A 651 -28.02 3.80 -3.96
C SER A 651 -27.31 4.01 -5.29
N ILE A 652 -26.99 2.90 -5.98
CA ILE A 652 -26.43 2.89 -7.34
C ILE A 652 -27.56 2.43 -8.28
N THR A 653 -27.87 3.22 -9.30
CA THR A 653 -28.93 2.93 -10.29
C THR A 653 -28.38 2.44 -11.63
N SER A 654 -27.16 2.82 -11.99
CA SER A 654 -26.50 2.37 -13.21
C SER A 654 -24.98 2.42 -13.05
N PRO A 655 -24.21 1.46 -13.61
CA PRO A 655 -24.67 0.23 -14.26
C PRO A 655 -25.32 -0.77 -13.28
N ILE A 656 -25.99 -1.79 -13.81
CA ILE A 656 -26.59 -2.86 -13.01
C ILE A 656 -25.46 -3.78 -12.51
N ASN A 657 -25.58 -4.31 -11.29
CA ASN A 657 -24.62 -5.26 -10.75
C ASN A 657 -24.39 -6.47 -11.68
N GLY A 658 -23.12 -6.81 -11.93
CA GLY A 658 -22.70 -7.88 -12.84
C GLY A 658 -22.64 -7.48 -14.32
N SER A 659 -22.74 -6.18 -14.66
CA SER A 659 -22.63 -5.76 -16.07
C SER A 659 -21.22 -6.00 -16.62
N VAL A 660 -21.14 -6.37 -17.89
CA VAL A 660 -19.90 -6.46 -18.66
C VAL A 660 -19.80 -5.25 -19.58
N VAL A 661 -18.66 -4.57 -19.57
CA VAL A 661 -18.40 -3.35 -20.36
C VAL A 661 -17.13 -3.50 -21.19
N ASP A 662 -17.04 -2.80 -22.31
CA ASP A 662 -15.91 -2.83 -23.24
C ASP A 662 -15.07 -1.54 -23.20
N LYS A 663 -15.36 -0.65 -22.24
CA LYS A 663 -14.69 0.64 -22.07
C LYS A 663 -14.05 0.73 -20.69
N LYS A 664 -12.80 1.22 -20.65
CA LYS A 664 -12.06 1.52 -19.42
C LYS A 664 -12.78 2.53 -18.52
N TYR A 665 -13.49 3.50 -19.10
CA TYR A 665 -14.21 4.52 -18.34
C TYR A 665 -15.71 4.37 -18.54
N ILE A 666 -16.44 4.28 -17.43
CA ILE A 666 -17.90 4.14 -17.42
C ILE A 666 -18.56 5.20 -16.56
N ASN A 667 -19.79 5.58 -16.89
CA ASN A 667 -20.59 6.41 -16.00
C ASN A 667 -21.30 5.54 -14.96
N VAL A 668 -21.12 5.91 -13.69
CA VAL A 668 -21.83 5.34 -12.55
C VAL A 668 -22.75 6.42 -12.01
N SER A 669 -24.02 6.08 -11.81
CA SER A 669 -25.05 7.01 -11.33
C SER A 669 -25.94 6.36 -10.30
N GLY A 670 -26.59 7.20 -9.49
CA GLY A 670 -27.44 6.75 -8.40
C GLY A 670 -28.16 7.88 -7.70
N THR A 671 -28.71 7.57 -6.52
CA THR A 671 -29.39 8.57 -5.68
C THR A 671 -28.82 8.64 -4.27
N ALA A 672 -28.92 9.80 -3.63
CA ALA A 672 -28.63 9.95 -2.19
C ALA A 672 -29.66 10.85 -1.50
N THR A 673 -30.18 10.45 -0.34
CA THR A 673 -31.21 11.20 0.37
C THR A 673 -30.91 11.25 1.86
N ASP A 674 -31.06 12.44 2.45
CA ASP A 674 -31.01 12.65 3.89
C ASP A 674 -32.43 12.95 4.41
N SER A 675 -32.88 12.19 5.41
CA SER A 675 -34.26 12.23 5.92
C SER A 675 -34.28 12.15 7.45
N GLY A 676 -35.10 12.98 8.09
CA GLY A 676 -35.17 13.07 9.54
C GLY A 676 -36.05 14.22 10.02
N ALA A 677 -36.12 14.43 11.34
CA ALA A 677 -36.86 15.55 11.93
C ALA A 677 -36.22 16.91 11.62
N THR A 678 -34.91 16.95 11.41
CA THR A 678 -34.09 18.15 11.20
C THR A 678 -32.93 17.90 10.22
N PRO A 679 -33.18 17.41 9.00
CA PRO A 679 -32.12 16.96 8.09
C PRO A 679 -31.15 18.09 7.75
N SER A 680 -29.86 17.78 7.76
CA SER A 680 -28.77 18.71 7.41
C SER A 680 -28.55 18.76 5.89
N GLY A 681 -28.99 17.75 5.15
CA GLY A 681 -28.85 17.60 3.70
C GLY A 681 -27.59 16.80 3.34
N VAL A 682 -27.62 16.12 2.19
CA VAL A 682 -26.44 15.40 1.70
C VAL A 682 -25.40 16.41 1.23
N LYS A 683 -24.16 16.26 1.69
CA LYS A 683 -23.00 17.13 1.41
C LYS A 683 -22.16 16.61 0.25
N ARG A 684 -21.84 15.31 0.25
CA ARG A 684 -20.93 14.67 -0.71
C ARG A 684 -21.26 13.22 -0.96
N ILE A 685 -20.82 12.72 -2.11
CA ILE A 685 -20.86 11.30 -2.47
C ILE A 685 -19.49 10.89 -2.97
N TYR A 686 -19.03 9.75 -2.46
CA TYR A 686 -17.75 9.15 -2.74
C TYR A 686 -17.96 7.89 -3.57
N VAL A 687 -17.20 7.72 -4.66
CA VAL A 687 -17.21 6.53 -5.50
C VAL A 687 -15.79 6.02 -5.65
N VAL A 688 -15.58 4.73 -5.44
CA VAL A 688 -14.28 4.06 -5.53
C VAL A 688 -14.44 2.82 -6.40
N SER A 689 -13.50 2.55 -7.31
CA SER A 689 -13.46 1.32 -8.11
C SER A 689 -12.21 0.51 -7.76
N THR A 690 -12.40 -0.67 -7.19
CA THR A 690 -11.31 -1.56 -6.77
C THR A 690 -11.30 -2.81 -7.66
N PRO A 691 -10.16 -3.21 -8.26
CA PRO A 691 -10.09 -4.55 -8.85
C PRO A 691 -10.33 -5.60 -7.75
N THR A 692 -11.10 -6.63 -8.05
CA THR A 692 -11.27 -7.78 -7.14
C THR A 692 -10.23 -8.83 -7.51
N THR A 693 -9.04 -8.74 -6.94
CA THR A 693 -8.01 -9.78 -7.10
C THR A 693 -8.08 -10.78 -5.95
N GLY A 694 -7.80 -12.05 -6.24
CA GLY A 694 -7.61 -13.07 -5.21
C GLY A 694 -6.36 -12.81 -4.34
N PRO A 695 -6.17 -13.56 -3.24
CA PRO A 695 -5.03 -13.38 -2.35
C PRO A 695 -3.70 -13.60 -3.10
N GLY A 696 -2.80 -12.60 -3.07
CA GLY A 696 -1.48 -12.66 -3.72
C GLY A 696 -1.07 -11.39 -4.48
N VAL A 697 -2.01 -10.48 -4.77
CA VAL A 697 -1.70 -9.16 -5.32
C VAL A 697 -1.53 -8.17 -4.17
N THR A 698 -0.27 -7.84 -3.83
CA THR A 698 0.10 -6.86 -2.78
C THR A 698 0.01 -5.41 -3.24
N ASN A 699 -0.27 -5.14 -4.52
CA ASN A 699 -0.47 -3.78 -5.00
C ASN A 699 -1.87 -3.27 -4.59
N GLN A 700 -1.96 -2.75 -3.36
CA GLN A 700 -2.99 -1.78 -3.00
C GLN A 700 -2.78 -0.52 -3.84
N ILE A 701 -3.24 -0.58 -5.09
CA ILE A 701 -3.63 0.62 -5.84
C ILE A 701 -4.64 1.32 -4.92
N ILE A 702 -4.29 2.49 -4.37
CA ILE A 702 -5.27 3.35 -3.73
C ILE A 702 -6.27 3.67 -4.84
N PRO A 703 -7.49 3.11 -4.79
CA PRO A 703 -8.37 3.22 -5.92
C PRO A 703 -8.87 4.67 -5.98
N PRO A 704 -8.92 5.29 -7.17
CA PRO A 704 -9.28 6.69 -7.30
C PRO A 704 -10.63 6.94 -6.62
N CYS A 705 -10.64 7.85 -5.65
CA CYS A 705 -11.85 8.26 -4.97
C CYS A 705 -12.43 9.46 -5.72
N TYR A 706 -13.55 9.23 -6.42
CA TYR A 706 -14.27 10.26 -7.14
C TYR A 706 -15.27 10.92 -6.19
N GLU A 707 -15.31 12.25 -6.18
CA GLU A 707 -16.23 13.03 -5.35
C GLU A 707 -17.29 13.75 -6.20
N TRP A 708 -18.53 13.77 -5.72
CA TRP A 708 -19.62 14.57 -6.30
C TRP A 708 -20.16 15.58 -5.27
N THR A 709 -20.32 16.85 -5.67
CA THR A 709 -20.72 18.01 -4.82
C THR A 709 -21.78 18.93 -5.46
N GLY A 710 -22.60 18.45 -6.38
CA GLY A 710 -23.61 19.27 -7.08
C GLY A 710 -24.77 19.80 -6.22
N PRO A 711 -25.59 20.72 -6.78
CA PRO A 711 -26.50 21.60 -6.03
C PRO A 711 -27.75 20.92 -5.45
N THR A 712 -28.08 19.71 -5.92
CA THR A 712 -29.11 18.85 -5.34
C THR A 712 -28.55 17.43 -5.32
N THR A 713 -27.85 17.07 -4.24
CA THR A 713 -27.21 15.77 -3.97
C THR A 713 -28.12 14.54 -4.07
N THR A 714 -29.38 14.71 -4.48
CA THR A 714 -30.34 13.65 -4.72
C THR A 714 -29.98 12.73 -5.86
N ASN A 715 -29.51 13.25 -7.00
CA ASN A 715 -29.11 12.45 -8.16
C ASN A 715 -27.64 12.72 -8.45
N TRP A 716 -26.84 11.66 -8.53
CA TRP A 716 -25.41 11.76 -8.78
C TRP A 716 -25.00 10.94 -9.99
N ASN A 717 -23.94 11.40 -10.66
CA ASN A 717 -23.38 10.76 -11.83
C ASN A 717 -21.88 11.10 -11.90
N LEU A 718 -21.03 10.09 -12.04
CA LEU A 718 -19.57 10.20 -12.07
C LEU A 718 -19.00 9.24 -13.10
N THR A 719 -17.93 9.66 -13.79
CA THR A 719 -17.15 8.78 -14.65
C THR A 719 -16.07 8.07 -13.82
N VAL A 720 -16.06 6.74 -13.87
CA VAL A 720 -15.20 5.87 -13.07
C VAL A 720 -14.31 5.05 -13.99
N GLY A 721 -13.01 5.01 -13.67
CA GLY A 721 -12.04 4.15 -14.35
C GLY A 721 -12.09 2.72 -13.82
N LEU A 722 -12.00 1.77 -14.74
CA LEU A 722 -11.97 0.32 -14.49
C LEU A 722 -10.59 -0.24 -14.86
N GLN A 723 -10.16 -1.26 -14.14
CA GLN A 723 -9.04 -2.11 -14.52
C GLN A 723 -9.55 -3.28 -15.37
N PRO A 724 -8.74 -3.85 -16.29
CA PRO A 724 -9.13 -5.07 -17.00
C PRO A 724 -9.63 -6.15 -16.03
N GLY A 725 -10.77 -6.78 -16.34
CA GLY A 725 -11.38 -7.81 -15.50
C GLY A 725 -12.41 -7.28 -14.52
N LEU A 726 -12.59 -8.00 -13.40
CA LEU A 726 -13.64 -7.72 -12.42
C LEU A 726 -13.26 -6.54 -11.51
N ASN A 727 -14.15 -5.55 -11.43
CA ASN A 727 -14.04 -4.35 -10.60
C ASN A 727 -15.21 -4.27 -9.64
N LYS A 728 -14.96 -3.93 -8.38
CA LYS A 728 -15.96 -3.60 -7.38
C LYS A 728 -16.05 -2.09 -7.19
N ILE A 729 -17.21 -1.55 -7.52
CA ILE A 729 -17.54 -0.14 -7.35
C ILE A 729 -18.22 0.03 -6.00
N ILE A 730 -17.68 0.89 -5.14
CA ILE A 730 -18.14 1.14 -3.77
C ILE A 730 -18.53 2.62 -3.67
N VAL A 731 -19.72 2.88 -3.12
CA VAL A 731 -20.30 4.22 -3.02
C VAL A 731 -20.81 4.50 -1.60
N TRP A 732 -20.50 5.67 -1.04
CA TRP A 732 -21.10 6.17 0.20
C TRP A 732 -21.34 7.67 0.14
N ALA A 733 -22.24 8.17 0.98
CA ALA A 733 -22.60 9.59 1.08
C ALA A 733 -22.30 10.13 2.49
N GLU A 734 -22.04 11.43 2.58
CA GLU A 734 -21.87 12.18 3.82
C GLU A 734 -22.86 13.36 3.83
N ASP A 735 -23.48 13.65 4.97
CA ASP A 735 -24.34 14.82 5.16
C ASP A 735 -23.57 16.03 5.72
N PHE A 736 -24.25 17.17 5.89
CA PHE A 736 -23.62 18.37 6.47
C PHE A 736 -23.40 18.29 8.00
N ALA A 737 -24.12 17.40 8.69
CA ALA A 737 -23.90 17.10 10.10
C ALA A 737 -22.68 16.19 10.35
N GLY A 738 -22.12 15.58 9.30
CA GLY A 738 -20.95 14.70 9.32
C GLY A 738 -21.28 13.21 9.48
N ASN A 739 -22.54 12.81 9.32
CA ASN A 739 -22.94 11.40 9.35
C ASN A 739 -22.68 10.75 7.98
N GLN A 740 -22.21 9.49 7.99
CA GLN A 740 -21.88 8.73 6.78
C GLN A 740 -22.87 7.58 6.54
N SER A 741 -23.27 7.41 5.28
CA SER A 741 -24.15 6.32 4.87
C SER A 741 -23.47 4.96 5.01
N SER A 742 -24.28 3.90 5.06
CA SER A 742 -23.78 2.57 4.70
C SER A 742 -23.27 2.57 3.25
N LYS A 743 -22.27 1.74 2.96
CA LYS A 743 -21.69 1.60 1.62
C LYS A 743 -22.62 0.79 0.72
N ALA A 744 -22.90 1.29 -0.48
CA ALA A 744 -23.49 0.53 -1.58
C ALA A 744 -22.37 0.01 -2.48
N SER A 745 -22.53 -1.18 -3.07
CA SER A 745 -21.54 -1.68 -4.03
C SER A 745 -22.15 -2.49 -5.17
N ILE A 746 -21.49 -2.44 -6.32
CA ILE A 746 -21.75 -3.31 -7.48
C ILE A 746 -20.42 -3.85 -8.02
N GLU A 747 -20.47 -4.95 -8.75
CA GLU A 747 -19.35 -5.56 -9.44
C GLU A 747 -19.56 -5.45 -10.96
N ILE A 748 -18.51 -5.06 -11.68
CA ILE A 748 -18.53 -4.77 -13.11
C ILE A 748 -17.30 -5.39 -13.76
N THR A 749 -17.49 -6.12 -14.85
CA THR A 749 -16.38 -6.73 -15.60
C THR A 749 -16.03 -5.84 -16.78
N TYR A 750 -14.80 -5.33 -16.83
CA TYR A 750 -14.25 -4.67 -18.02
C TYR A 750 -13.60 -5.71 -18.93
N LYS A 751 -14.26 -6.00 -20.05
CA LYS A 751 -13.82 -6.91 -21.10
C LYS A 751 -12.73 -6.25 -21.95
N TYR A 752 -11.48 -6.54 -21.60
CA TYR A 752 -10.30 -6.21 -22.39
C TYR A 752 -9.91 -7.45 -23.21
N ILE A 753 -9.93 -7.36 -24.55
CA ILE A 753 -9.74 -8.53 -25.42
C ILE A 753 -8.26 -8.65 -25.80
N ASP A 754 -7.45 -9.12 -24.87
CA ASP A 754 -6.08 -9.61 -25.08
C ASP A 754 -5.67 -10.39 -23.81
N PRO A 755 -5.42 -11.72 -23.86
CA PRO A 755 -5.41 -12.58 -25.03
C PRO A 755 -6.82 -12.91 -25.58
N PRO A 756 -6.95 -13.40 -26.83
CA PRO A 756 -8.25 -13.65 -27.48
C PRO A 756 -9.14 -14.68 -26.76
N ASN A 757 -8.54 -15.55 -25.95
CA ASN A 757 -9.20 -16.62 -25.21
C ASN A 757 -9.23 -16.36 -23.70
N ASP A 758 -9.22 -15.09 -23.30
CA ASP A 758 -9.35 -14.66 -21.91
C ASP A 758 -10.70 -15.07 -21.28
N PHE A 759 -11.79 -15.01 -22.06
CA PHE A 759 -13.14 -15.29 -21.56
C PHE A 759 -13.57 -16.73 -21.83
N PHE A 760 -14.21 -17.38 -20.85
CA PHE A 760 -14.87 -18.68 -20.95
C PHE A 760 -15.82 -18.78 -22.16
N ALA A 761 -16.53 -17.69 -22.45
CA ALA A 761 -17.47 -17.61 -23.57
C ALA A 761 -16.79 -17.64 -24.95
N THR A 762 -15.49 -17.35 -25.02
CA THR A 762 -14.70 -17.33 -26.25
C THR A 762 -13.42 -18.17 -26.10
N PRO A 763 -13.53 -19.48 -25.83
CA PRO A 763 -12.37 -20.33 -25.64
C PRO A 763 -11.67 -20.60 -26.97
N LEU A 764 -10.36 -20.87 -26.92
CA LEU A 764 -9.65 -21.39 -28.08
C LEU A 764 -9.97 -22.89 -28.27
N TRP A 765 -10.53 -23.25 -29.43
CA TRP A 765 -10.91 -24.63 -29.72
C TRP A 765 -9.68 -25.47 -30.12
N LEU A 766 -9.43 -26.53 -29.36
CA LEU A 766 -8.38 -27.50 -29.64
C LEU A 766 -8.82 -28.51 -30.71
N THR A 767 -7.87 -28.90 -31.57
CA THR A 767 -8.10 -29.89 -32.61
C THR A 767 -7.96 -31.33 -32.08
N ASN A 768 -8.37 -32.32 -32.87
CA ASN A 768 -8.21 -33.74 -32.52
C ASN A 768 -6.79 -34.28 -32.76
N GLN A 769 -5.87 -33.43 -33.23
CA GLN A 769 -4.46 -33.77 -33.44
C GLN A 769 -3.61 -33.20 -32.29
N THR A 770 -2.43 -33.76 -32.09
CA THR A 770 -1.44 -33.17 -31.19
C THR A 770 -1.05 -31.78 -31.67
N ASP A 771 -1.15 -30.79 -30.79
CA ASP A 771 -0.82 -29.40 -31.11
C ASP A 771 -0.14 -28.68 -29.93
N THR A 772 0.43 -27.51 -30.19
CA THR A 772 1.04 -26.62 -29.20
C THR A 772 0.52 -25.20 -29.39
N ASN A 773 -0.17 -24.69 -28.37
CA ASN A 773 -0.74 -23.35 -28.35
C ASN A 773 0.12 -22.46 -27.46
N ILE A 774 0.44 -21.25 -27.93
CA ILE A 774 1.24 -20.27 -27.18
C ILE A 774 0.41 -19.01 -26.99
N VAL A 775 0.30 -18.55 -25.74
CA VAL A 775 -0.50 -17.37 -25.36
C VAL A 775 0.22 -16.58 -24.27
N ARG A 776 0.09 -15.25 -24.28
CA ARG A 776 0.58 -14.41 -23.17
C ARG A 776 -0.56 -14.13 -22.20
N THR A 777 -0.39 -14.49 -20.93
CA THR A 777 -1.44 -14.39 -19.91
C THR A 777 -1.39 -13.09 -19.10
N ALA A 778 -0.40 -12.21 -19.33
CA ALA A 778 -0.24 -10.95 -18.57
C ALA A 778 -1.52 -10.09 -18.54
N ASN A 779 -2.22 -10.02 -19.67
CA ASN A 779 -3.45 -9.24 -19.83
C ASN A 779 -4.74 -10.05 -19.62
N ALA A 780 -4.62 -11.36 -19.36
CA ALA A 780 -5.77 -12.19 -19.03
C ALA A 780 -6.41 -11.73 -17.70
N THR A 781 -7.66 -12.14 -17.47
CA THR A 781 -8.51 -11.65 -16.39
C THR A 781 -9.41 -12.76 -15.88
N LYS A 782 -9.52 -12.85 -14.56
CA LYS A 782 -10.49 -13.74 -13.90
C LYS A 782 -11.91 -13.19 -14.02
N GLU A 783 -12.83 -14.01 -14.51
CA GLU A 783 -14.23 -13.63 -14.67
C GLU A 783 -15.06 -13.74 -13.37
N LEU A 784 -16.20 -13.04 -13.33
CA LEU A 784 -17.14 -13.15 -12.21
C LEU A 784 -17.74 -14.57 -12.14
N ASN A 785 -17.62 -15.20 -10.97
CA ASN A 785 -17.97 -16.60 -10.70
C ASN A 785 -17.03 -17.62 -11.34
N GLU A 786 -15.87 -17.21 -11.84
CA GLU A 786 -14.84 -18.15 -12.25
C GLU A 786 -14.31 -18.94 -11.04
N PRO A 787 -14.26 -20.29 -11.11
CA PRO A 787 -13.66 -21.09 -10.06
C PRO A 787 -12.16 -20.80 -9.86
N ASN A 788 -11.65 -21.03 -8.65
CA ASN A 788 -10.22 -21.14 -8.43
C ASN A 788 -9.73 -22.48 -8.98
N HIS A 789 -8.93 -22.43 -10.05
CA HIS A 789 -8.40 -23.61 -10.71
C HIS A 789 -7.46 -24.35 -9.76
N ALA A 790 -7.60 -25.67 -9.63
CA ALA A 790 -6.88 -26.48 -8.64
C ALA A 790 -7.10 -26.07 -7.16
N GLY A 791 -8.10 -25.22 -6.88
CA GLY A 791 -8.28 -24.60 -5.56
C GLY A 791 -7.25 -23.50 -5.24
N ILE A 792 -6.41 -23.13 -6.21
CA ILE A 792 -5.38 -22.10 -6.09
C ILE A 792 -5.97 -20.78 -6.57
N SER A 793 -5.68 -19.72 -5.82
CA SER A 793 -6.06 -18.38 -6.22
C SER A 793 -5.14 -17.91 -7.35
N GLY A 794 -5.56 -18.14 -8.60
CA GLY A 794 -4.92 -17.52 -9.76
C GLY A 794 -5.46 -16.11 -10.02
N GLY A 795 -5.59 -15.73 -11.29
CA GLY A 795 -6.12 -14.40 -11.64
C GLY A 795 -6.00 -14.00 -13.11
N LYS A 796 -5.29 -14.82 -13.90
CA LYS A 796 -4.84 -14.56 -15.26
C LYS A 796 -5.14 -15.76 -16.16
N SER A 797 -6.33 -16.32 -15.98
CA SER A 797 -6.77 -17.54 -16.62
C SER A 797 -7.09 -17.33 -18.11
N VAL A 798 -6.78 -18.33 -18.91
CA VAL A 798 -7.17 -18.40 -20.33
C VAL A 798 -7.86 -19.73 -20.59
N TRP A 799 -8.84 -19.69 -21.48
CA TRP A 799 -9.77 -20.79 -21.71
C TRP A 799 -9.53 -21.48 -23.05
N PHE A 800 -9.57 -22.81 -23.03
CA PHE A 800 -9.57 -23.66 -24.20
C PHE A 800 -10.79 -24.60 -24.14
N ALA A 801 -11.21 -25.12 -25.29
CA ALA A 801 -12.29 -26.09 -25.40
C ALA A 801 -11.88 -27.26 -26.28
N PHE A 802 -12.22 -28.48 -25.87
CA PHE A 802 -11.95 -29.69 -26.62
C PHE A 802 -13.21 -30.55 -26.68
N GLN A 803 -13.59 -31.00 -27.87
CA GLN A 803 -14.68 -31.96 -28.06
C GLN A 803 -14.10 -33.32 -28.45
N ALA A 804 -14.25 -34.31 -27.58
CA ALA A 804 -13.69 -35.63 -27.83
C ALA A 804 -14.44 -36.34 -28.99
N PRO A 805 -13.76 -36.74 -30.08
CA PRO A 805 -14.43 -37.40 -31.21
C PRO A 805 -14.89 -38.83 -30.86
N GLU A 806 -14.14 -39.50 -30.00
CA GLU A 806 -14.41 -40.86 -29.51
C GLU A 806 -13.94 -41.01 -28.06
N ASP A 807 -14.19 -42.16 -27.44
CA ASP A 807 -13.66 -42.45 -26.11
C ASP A 807 -12.12 -42.53 -26.17
N GLY A 808 -11.42 -41.88 -25.24
CA GLY A 808 -9.96 -41.88 -25.25
C GLY A 808 -9.31 -41.15 -24.07
N LEU A 809 -7.99 -41.04 -24.14
CA LEU A 809 -7.16 -40.29 -23.19
C LEU A 809 -6.83 -38.92 -23.76
N LEU A 810 -7.09 -37.87 -22.98
CA LEU A 810 -6.63 -36.51 -23.21
C LEU A 810 -5.47 -36.22 -22.26
N ASP A 811 -4.29 -35.95 -22.84
CA ASP A 811 -3.07 -35.55 -22.13
C ASP A 811 -2.75 -34.09 -22.47
N ILE A 812 -2.70 -33.24 -21.46
CA ILE A 812 -2.49 -31.79 -21.60
C ILE A 812 -1.32 -31.41 -20.69
N SER A 813 -0.30 -30.77 -21.24
CA SER A 813 0.87 -30.29 -20.52
C SER A 813 1.13 -28.82 -20.82
N THR A 814 1.68 -28.11 -19.84
CA THR A 814 2.13 -26.73 -19.98
C THR A 814 3.64 -26.57 -20.01
N GLU A 815 4.34 -27.68 -20.23
CA GLU A 815 5.80 -27.73 -20.36
C GLU A 815 6.32 -26.66 -21.34
N GLY A 816 7.32 -25.90 -20.89
CA GLY A 816 7.93 -24.80 -21.66
C GLY A 816 7.31 -23.41 -21.42
N SER A 817 6.29 -23.31 -20.57
CA SER A 817 5.84 -22.01 -20.00
C SER A 817 6.95 -21.38 -19.17
N ASP A 818 7.00 -20.05 -19.12
CA ASP A 818 8.05 -19.30 -18.40
C ASP A 818 7.66 -18.87 -16.97
N PHE A 819 6.52 -19.37 -16.48
CA PHE A 819 6.03 -19.16 -15.12
C PHE A 819 5.40 -20.44 -14.56
N ASP A 820 5.15 -20.43 -13.26
CA ASP A 820 4.49 -21.49 -12.50
C ASP A 820 3.00 -21.56 -12.87
N THR A 821 2.61 -22.60 -13.61
CA THR A 821 1.27 -22.74 -14.18
C THR A 821 0.34 -23.50 -13.26
N VAL A 822 -0.96 -23.23 -13.38
CA VAL A 822 -2.06 -24.05 -12.83
C VAL A 822 -2.97 -24.47 -13.98
N LEU A 823 -3.37 -25.74 -14.02
CA LEU A 823 -4.25 -26.29 -15.04
C LEU A 823 -5.48 -26.94 -14.42
N ALA A 824 -6.65 -26.75 -15.02
CA ALA A 824 -7.87 -27.44 -14.65
C ALA A 824 -8.76 -27.77 -15.85
N VAL A 825 -9.44 -28.91 -15.81
CA VAL A 825 -10.39 -29.36 -16.83
C VAL A 825 -11.78 -29.46 -16.22
N TYR A 826 -12.77 -28.90 -16.92
CA TYR A 826 -14.15 -28.77 -16.49
C TYR A 826 -15.14 -29.36 -17.50
N GLN A 827 -16.33 -29.70 -17.00
CA GLN A 827 -17.54 -29.87 -17.79
C GLN A 827 -18.62 -28.87 -17.37
N GLY A 828 -19.47 -28.47 -18.32
CA GLY A 828 -20.59 -27.56 -18.10
C GLY A 828 -20.64 -26.42 -19.12
N ASP A 829 -21.82 -25.87 -19.36
CA ASP A 829 -22.06 -24.94 -20.48
C ASP A 829 -21.97 -23.46 -20.09
N SER A 830 -21.65 -23.15 -18.83
CA SER A 830 -21.52 -21.77 -18.34
C SER A 830 -20.59 -21.70 -17.14
N ILE A 831 -19.88 -20.58 -16.97
CA ILE A 831 -18.94 -20.35 -15.87
C ILE A 831 -19.55 -20.58 -14.47
N THR A 832 -20.83 -20.25 -14.29
CA THR A 832 -21.59 -20.46 -13.03
C THR A 832 -22.00 -21.91 -12.76
N LYS A 833 -21.79 -22.82 -13.72
CA LYS A 833 -22.22 -24.23 -13.67
C LYS A 833 -21.12 -25.19 -14.13
N LEU A 834 -19.85 -24.84 -13.86
CA LEU A 834 -18.71 -25.71 -14.16
C LEU A 834 -18.53 -26.76 -13.06
N SER A 835 -18.24 -27.99 -13.49
CA SER A 835 -17.81 -29.10 -12.63
C SER A 835 -16.36 -29.42 -12.96
N GLU A 836 -15.45 -29.20 -12.01
CA GLU A 836 -14.03 -29.57 -12.15
C GLU A 836 -13.89 -31.09 -12.20
N LEU A 837 -13.18 -31.62 -13.19
CA LEU A 837 -12.93 -33.05 -13.40
C LEU A 837 -11.50 -33.43 -13.03
N ALA A 838 -10.54 -32.61 -13.41
CA ALA A 838 -9.12 -32.82 -13.17
C ALA A 838 -8.41 -31.48 -12.99
N PHE A 839 -7.32 -31.49 -12.25
CA PHE A 839 -6.51 -30.30 -12.01
C PHE A 839 -5.06 -30.71 -11.72
N ASN A 840 -4.12 -29.82 -11.99
CA ASN A 840 -2.73 -29.98 -11.60
C ASN A 840 -2.08 -28.61 -11.45
N ASP A 841 -1.15 -28.53 -10.50
CA ASP A 841 -0.33 -27.35 -10.23
C ASP A 841 1.06 -27.63 -10.82
N ASP A 842 1.80 -28.54 -10.16
CA ASP A 842 3.07 -29.04 -10.64
C ASP A 842 3.01 -30.51 -11.07
N GLU A 843 3.61 -30.84 -12.22
CA GLU A 843 3.87 -32.23 -12.62
C GLU A 843 4.93 -32.87 -11.71
N THR A 844 5.90 -32.09 -11.22
CA THR A 844 6.99 -32.55 -10.34
C THR A 844 7.29 -31.52 -9.25
N ASP A 845 7.64 -31.95 -8.03
CA ASP A 845 8.01 -31.08 -6.91
C ASP A 845 9.41 -30.41 -7.07
N SER A 846 9.88 -30.20 -8.31
CA SER A 846 11.21 -29.66 -8.60
C SER A 846 11.22 -28.13 -8.56
N SER A 847 12.26 -27.54 -7.97
CA SER A 847 12.40 -26.07 -7.93
C SER A 847 12.79 -25.43 -9.27
N THR A 848 13.10 -26.23 -10.29
CA THR A 848 13.68 -25.77 -11.56
C THR A 848 12.72 -25.83 -12.75
N SER A 849 11.57 -26.51 -12.61
CA SER A 849 10.52 -26.58 -13.64
C SER A 849 9.18 -26.80 -12.96
N ARG A 850 8.30 -25.79 -13.05
CA ARG A 850 6.97 -25.75 -12.43
C ARG A 850 5.89 -25.61 -13.49
N HIS A 851 5.61 -26.72 -14.16
CA HIS A 851 4.57 -26.79 -15.19
C HIS A 851 3.53 -27.83 -14.81
N SER A 852 2.29 -27.59 -15.19
CA SER A 852 1.18 -28.48 -14.93
C SER A 852 0.98 -29.49 -16.05
N ARG A 853 0.54 -30.69 -15.69
CA ARG A 853 0.06 -31.72 -16.61
C ARG A 853 -1.17 -32.45 -16.09
N ILE A 854 -2.16 -32.64 -16.98
CA ILE A 854 -3.39 -33.38 -16.74
C ILE A 854 -3.52 -34.52 -17.74
N CYS A 855 -3.65 -35.73 -17.22
CA CYS A 855 -4.10 -36.91 -17.96
C CYS A 855 -5.53 -37.28 -17.54
N LEU A 856 -6.49 -37.23 -18.47
CA LEU A 856 -7.91 -37.47 -18.19
C LEU A 856 -8.55 -38.37 -19.25
N GLY A 857 -9.32 -39.37 -18.82
CA GLY A 857 -10.17 -40.14 -19.73
C GLY A 857 -11.39 -39.32 -20.16
N VAL A 858 -11.63 -39.22 -21.46
CA VAL A 858 -12.72 -38.45 -22.05
C VAL A 858 -13.68 -39.36 -22.85
N LYS A 859 -14.95 -38.96 -22.91
CA LYS A 859 -16.03 -39.67 -23.59
C LYS A 859 -16.40 -39.01 -24.90
N SER A 860 -16.74 -39.81 -25.90
CA SER A 860 -17.16 -39.34 -27.23
C SER A 860 -18.30 -38.30 -27.13
N ASN A 861 -18.21 -37.26 -27.98
CA ASN A 861 -19.16 -36.17 -28.12
C ASN A 861 -19.39 -35.32 -26.87
N GLN A 862 -18.50 -35.36 -25.88
CA GLN A 862 -18.51 -34.42 -24.75
C GLN A 862 -17.53 -33.27 -24.98
N VAL A 863 -17.94 -32.07 -24.54
CA VAL A 863 -17.09 -30.87 -24.54
C VAL A 863 -16.44 -30.73 -23.17
N TYR A 864 -15.14 -30.48 -23.20
CA TYR A 864 -14.30 -30.25 -22.02
C TYR A 864 -13.72 -28.84 -22.12
N HIS A 865 -13.86 -28.07 -21.06
CA HIS A 865 -13.28 -26.73 -20.94
C HIS A 865 -11.99 -26.80 -20.13
N ILE A 866 -10.93 -26.22 -20.64
CA ILE A 866 -9.59 -26.27 -20.02
C ILE A 866 -9.23 -24.85 -19.64
N ALA A 867 -8.95 -24.63 -18.37
CA ALA A 867 -8.42 -23.36 -17.87
C ALA A 867 -6.92 -23.54 -17.59
N LEU A 868 -6.12 -22.63 -18.14
CA LEU A 868 -4.71 -22.45 -17.81
C LEU A 868 -4.57 -21.10 -17.10
N ASP A 869 -4.04 -21.11 -15.89
CA ASP A 869 -3.79 -19.91 -15.07
C ASP A 869 -2.37 -20.00 -14.48
N GLY A 870 -1.98 -19.05 -13.63
CA GLY A 870 -0.72 -19.12 -12.89
C GLY A 870 -0.91 -19.30 -11.39
N TYR A 871 0.07 -19.93 -10.76
CA TYR A 871 0.10 -20.10 -9.31
C TYR A 871 0.10 -18.74 -8.61
N ALA A 872 -0.80 -18.55 -7.65
CA ALA A 872 -0.90 -17.31 -6.87
C ALA A 872 -0.98 -16.01 -7.72
N GLY A 873 -1.51 -16.08 -8.94
CA GLY A 873 -1.64 -14.93 -9.84
C GLY A 873 -0.41 -14.63 -10.69
N LEU A 874 0.58 -15.53 -10.74
CA LEU A 874 1.70 -15.44 -11.69
C LEU A 874 1.19 -15.45 -13.15
N PHE A 875 1.95 -14.85 -14.05
CA PHE A 875 1.61 -14.77 -15.46
C PHE A 875 2.86 -14.65 -16.34
N GLY A 876 2.71 -14.91 -17.64
CA GLY A 876 3.83 -14.88 -18.57
C GLY A 876 3.46 -15.45 -19.94
N ARG A 877 4.43 -16.03 -20.65
CA ARG A 877 4.22 -16.82 -21.86
C ARG A 877 3.81 -18.23 -21.46
N ALA A 878 2.52 -18.53 -21.61
CA ALA A 878 1.96 -19.86 -21.42
C ALA A 878 2.07 -20.69 -22.70
N ILE A 879 2.48 -21.94 -22.55
CA ILE A 879 2.45 -22.96 -23.59
C ILE A 879 1.43 -24.02 -23.15
N LEU A 880 0.54 -24.45 -24.05
CA LEU A 880 -0.38 -25.57 -23.84
C LEU A 880 -0.18 -26.61 -24.96
N ILE A 881 0.38 -27.75 -24.59
CA ILE A 881 0.55 -28.92 -25.44
C ILE A 881 -0.59 -29.89 -25.16
N HIS A 882 -1.36 -30.28 -26.16
CA HIS A 882 -2.42 -31.29 -25.99
C HIS A 882 -2.22 -32.49 -26.91
N ARG A 883 -2.60 -33.67 -26.44
CA ARG A 883 -2.54 -34.94 -27.16
C ARG A 883 -3.81 -35.75 -26.87
N PHE A 884 -4.43 -36.30 -27.90
CA PHE A 884 -5.59 -37.18 -27.77
C PHE A 884 -5.28 -38.57 -28.33
N THR A 885 -5.55 -39.62 -27.55
CA THR A 885 -5.33 -41.02 -27.94
C THR A 885 -6.62 -41.83 -27.74
N PRO A 886 -7.24 -42.35 -28.82
CA PRO A 886 -8.43 -43.20 -28.74
C PRO A 886 -8.18 -44.48 -27.94
N MET A 887 -8.99 -44.75 -26.93
CA MET A 887 -8.94 -45.99 -26.14
C MET A 887 -10.16 -46.17 -25.23
N PRO A 888 -10.47 -47.41 -24.79
CA PRO A 888 -11.58 -47.64 -23.85
C PRO A 888 -11.36 -46.95 -22.50
N VAL A 889 -12.41 -46.33 -21.98
CA VAL A 889 -12.41 -45.64 -20.67
C VAL A 889 -13.51 -46.18 -19.75
N VAL A 890 -13.24 -46.21 -18.45
CA VAL A 890 -14.08 -46.74 -17.37
C VAL A 890 -14.40 -45.67 -16.32
N ASN A 891 -15.52 -45.83 -15.61
CA ASN A 891 -15.98 -44.86 -14.62
C ASN A 891 -15.72 -45.28 -13.18
N ILE A 892 -15.30 -44.35 -12.32
CA ILE A 892 -15.20 -44.56 -10.87
C ILE A 892 -16.10 -43.59 -10.13
N TYR A 893 -16.88 -44.12 -9.20
CA TYR A 893 -17.78 -43.36 -8.35
C TYR A 893 -17.33 -43.47 -6.90
N VAL A 894 -17.56 -42.41 -6.11
CA VAL A 894 -17.42 -42.44 -4.66
C VAL A 894 -18.78 -42.35 -3.99
N SER A 895 -19.02 -43.22 -3.01
CA SER A 895 -20.17 -43.09 -2.11
C SER A 895 -19.85 -42.08 -1.02
N ASN A 896 -20.76 -41.14 -0.76
CA ASN A 896 -20.65 -40.22 0.37
C ASN A 896 -20.59 -41.01 1.68
N SER A 897 -19.61 -40.71 2.54
CA SER A 897 -19.52 -41.21 3.91
C SER A 897 -19.43 -40.05 4.89
N LEU A 898 -20.02 -40.23 6.06
CA LEU A 898 -19.97 -39.24 7.13
C LEU A 898 -18.53 -39.19 7.67
N GLY A 899 -17.94 -38.00 7.80
CA GLY A 899 -16.64 -37.82 8.47
C GLY A 899 -15.43 -37.55 7.57
N GLY A 900 -15.59 -37.44 6.26
CA GLY A 900 -14.50 -37.05 5.36
C GLY A 900 -14.85 -37.23 3.89
N CYS A 901 -13.87 -37.03 3.02
CA CYS A 901 -14.00 -37.27 1.58
C CYS A 901 -12.82 -38.09 1.02
N ALA A 902 -12.92 -38.50 -0.23
CA ALA A 902 -11.84 -39.18 -0.94
C ALA A 902 -11.29 -38.29 -2.05
N THR A 903 -9.99 -38.33 -2.23
CA THR A 903 -9.28 -37.73 -3.36
C THR A 903 -8.65 -38.83 -4.19
N ALA A 904 -8.46 -38.58 -5.48
CA ALA A 904 -7.75 -39.47 -6.37
C ALA A 904 -6.66 -38.70 -7.10
N LYS A 905 -5.55 -39.37 -7.41
CA LYS A 905 -4.52 -38.89 -8.32
C LYS A 905 -4.14 -39.93 -9.36
N LEU A 906 -3.83 -39.49 -10.57
CA LEU A 906 -3.15 -40.28 -11.61
C LEU A 906 -1.77 -39.65 -11.84
N GLY A 907 -0.71 -40.27 -11.33
CA GLY A 907 0.58 -39.60 -11.23
C GLY A 907 0.48 -38.34 -10.35
N SER A 908 0.85 -37.18 -10.91
CA SER A 908 0.72 -35.85 -10.29
C SER A 908 -0.65 -35.20 -10.51
N THR A 909 -1.45 -35.67 -11.47
CA THR A 909 -2.79 -35.11 -11.79
C THR A 909 -3.77 -35.38 -10.66
N GLY A 910 -4.34 -34.30 -10.09
CA GLY A 910 -5.47 -34.36 -9.16
C GLY A 910 -6.78 -34.61 -9.90
N LEU A 911 -7.64 -35.45 -9.32
CA LEU A 911 -8.85 -35.95 -9.97
C LEU A 911 -10.10 -35.77 -9.07
N ARG A 912 -11.25 -35.46 -9.67
CA ARG A 912 -12.55 -35.23 -8.99
C ARG A 912 -13.58 -36.27 -9.42
N PHE A 913 -14.31 -36.84 -8.46
CA PHE A 913 -15.35 -37.83 -8.75
C PHE A 913 -16.62 -37.18 -9.34
N PRO A 914 -17.35 -37.84 -10.27
CA PRO A 914 -17.04 -39.15 -10.86
C PRO A 914 -15.87 -39.10 -11.86
N LEU A 915 -15.03 -40.13 -11.84
CA LEU A 915 -13.83 -40.21 -12.67
C LEU A 915 -14.09 -40.99 -13.94
N CYS A 916 -13.54 -40.52 -15.06
CA CYS A 916 -13.42 -41.27 -16.29
C CYS A 916 -11.93 -41.49 -16.58
N LEU A 917 -11.51 -42.75 -16.69
CA LEU A 917 -10.09 -43.11 -16.80
C LEU A 917 -9.88 -44.17 -17.88
N PRO A 918 -8.71 -44.18 -18.55
CA PRO A 918 -8.37 -45.27 -19.45
C PRO A 918 -8.32 -46.62 -18.74
N ILE A 919 -8.75 -47.67 -19.44
CA ILE A 919 -8.76 -49.02 -18.88
C ILE A 919 -7.34 -49.50 -18.56
N GLY A 920 -7.14 -50.04 -17.36
CA GLY A 920 -5.84 -50.57 -16.91
C GLY A 920 -4.93 -49.57 -16.20
N GLU A 921 -5.33 -48.30 -16.10
CA GLU A 921 -4.58 -47.29 -15.33
C GLU A 921 -4.64 -47.56 -13.83
N THR A 922 -3.56 -47.18 -13.13
CA THR A 922 -3.46 -47.28 -11.67
C THR A 922 -3.52 -45.89 -11.05
N ILE A 923 -4.60 -45.62 -10.33
CA ILE A 923 -4.75 -44.38 -9.56
C ILE A 923 -4.34 -44.59 -8.11
N THR A 924 -3.97 -43.50 -7.45
CA THR A 924 -3.77 -43.47 -6.01
C THR A 924 -4.97 -42.79 -5.36
N LEU A 925 -5.74 -43.55 -4.58
CA LEU A 925 -6.80 -43.03 -3.74
C LEU A 925 -6.21 -42.56 -2.42
N LYS A 926 -6.61 -41.39 -1.94
CA LYS A 926 -6.21 -40.86 -0.64
C LYS A 926 -7.41 -40.33 0.11
N SER A 927 -7.53 -40.70 1.38
CA SER A 927 -8.59 -40.21 2.24
C SER A 927 -8.30 -38.77 2.71
N ALA A 928 -9.35 -38.01 2.95
CA ALA A 928 -9.30 -36.69 3.55
C ALA A 928 -10.34 -36.62 4.68
N PRO A 929 -9.98 -37.08 5.89
CA PRO A 929 -10.87 -37.02 7.05
C PRO A 929 -11.18 -35.56 7.43
N ASN A 930 -12.39 -35.29 7.91
CA ASN A 930 -12.74 -34.02 8.55
C ASN A 930 -12.02 -33.90 9.90
N THR A 931 -11.92 -32.68 10.45
CA THR A 931 -11.13 -32.34 11.65
C THR A 931 -11.43 -33.20 12.89
N GLU A 932 -12.64 -33.73 12.99
CA GLU A 932 -13.08 -34.58 14.11
C GLU A 932 -13.05 -36.07 13.79
N PHE A 933 -12.46 -36.49 12.67
CA PHE A 933 -12.47 -37.87 12.20
C PHE A 933 -11.08 -38.31 11.73
N HIS A 934 -10.83 -39.61 11.77
CA HIS A 934 -9.71 -40.29 11.15
C HIS A 934 -10.23 -41.33 10.15
N PHE A 935 -9.41 -41.68 9.16
CA PHE A 935 -9.71 -42.71 8.20
C PHE A 935 -9.61 -44.10 8.83
N ASP A 936 -10.57 -44.97 8.53
CA ASP A 936 -10.63 -46.35 9.03
C ASP A 936 -10.30 -47.35 7.91
N HIS A 937 -11.07 -47.36 6.82
CA HIS A 937 -10.82 -48.24 5.67
C HIS A 937 -11.54 -47.81 4.40
N TRP A 938 -11.11 -48.36 3.26
CA TRP A 938 -11.84 -48.31 2.00
C TRP A 938 -12.69 -49.58 1.83
N LYS A 939 -13.89 -49.44 1.27
CA LYS A 939 -14.72 -50.56 0.81
C LYS A 939 -14.94 -50.44 -0.70
N ILE A 940 -14.42 -51.41 -1.44
CA ILE A 940 -14.48 -51.45 -2.92
C ILE A 940 -14.96 -52.83 -3.34
N GLY A 941 -16.08 -52.90 -4.06
CA GLY A 941 -16.65 -54.18 -4.53
C GLY A 941 -16.93 -55.20 -3.41
N GLY A 942 -17.16 -54.74 -2.18
CA GLY A 942 -17.38 -55.60 -1.00
C GLY A 942 -16.10 -56.03 -0.25
N VAL A 943 -14.92 -55.66 -0.74
CA VAL A 943 -13.62 -55.94 -0.11
C VAL A 943 -13.16 -54.72 0.70
N ILE A 944 -12.52 -54.97 1.84
CA ILE A 944 -11.95 -53.96 2.74
C ILE A 944 -10.46 -53.77 2.42
N TYR A 945 -10.03 -52.51 2.25
CA TYR A 945 -8.63 -52.14 2.08
C TYR A 945 -8.24 -51.15 3.18
N LEU A 946 -7.15 -51.44 3.89
CA LEU A 946 -6.71 -50.66 5.05
C LEU A 946 -5.62 -49.63 4.73
N SER A 947 -4.99 -49.74 3.55
CA SER A 947 -3.92 -48.82 3.14
C SER A 947 -4.50 -47.46 2.74
N ASP A 948 -3.89 -46.39 3.25
CA ASP A 948 -4.14 -45.02 2.80
C ASP A 948 -2.79 -44.27 2.72
N PRO A 949 -2.34 -43.85 1.52
CA PRO A 949 -3.03 -43.96 0.23
C PRO A 949 -3.14 -45.41 -0.31
N LEU A 950 -4.19 -45.66 -1.10
CA LEU A 950 -4.49 -46.95 -1.75
C LEU A 950 -4.22 -46.88 -3.26
N PRO A 951 -3.24 -47.62 -3.81
CA PRO A 951 -3.13 -47.81 -5.25
C PRO A 951 -4.26 -48.74 -5.74
N LEU A 952 -4.97 -48.32 -6.78
CA LEU A 952 -6.09 -49.06 -7.38
C LEU A 952 -5.94 -49.09 -8.90
N THR A 953 -5.74 -50.29 -9.47
CA THR A 953 -5.80 -50.52 -10.91
C THR A 953 -7.24 -50.78 -11.34
N VAL A 954 -7.74 -50.00 -12.29
CA VAL A 954 -9.16 -50.03 -12.66
C VAL A 954 -9.35 -50.60 -14.05
N VAL A 955 -10.08 -51.72 -14.10
CA VAL A 955 -10.35 -52.47 -15.34
C VAL A 955 -11.84 -52.48 -15.70
N LYS A 956 -12.70 -51.89 -14.86
CA LYS A 956 -14.16 -51.81 -15.04
C LYS A 956 -14.75 -50.72 -14.14
N ASP A 957 -16.01 -50.37 -14.39
CA ASP A 957 -16.74 -49.42 -13.55
C ASP A 957 -16.75 -49.87 -12.07
N THR A 958 -16.40 -48.94 -11.18
CA THR A 958 -16.12 -49.26 -9.77
C THR A 958 -16.71 -48.21 -8.83
N ILE A 959 -17.32 -48.66 -7.72
CA ILE A 959 -17.75 -47.78 -6.61
C ILE A 959 -16.76 -47.95 -5.46
N VAL A 960 -16.23 -46.83 -4.98
CA VAL A 960 -15.31 -46.71 -3.86
C VAL A 960 -16.03 -46.07 -2.68
N VAL A 961 -15.88 -46.62 -1.48
CA VAL A 961 -16.50 -46.09 -0.26
C VAL A 961 -15.41 -45.86 0.80
N PRO A 962 -14.97 -44.62 1.08
CA PRO A 962 -14.12 -44.33 2.23
C PRO A 962 -14.94 -44.44 3.52
N VAL A 963 -14.37 -44.98 4.59
CA VAL A 963 -15.02 -45.06 5.91
C VAL A 963 -14.17 -44.31 6.93
N PHE A 964 -14.82 -43.42 7.69
CA PHE A 964 -14.18 -42.56 8.70
C PHE A 964 -14.78 -42.81 10.09
N GLN A 965 -13.98 -42.57 11.13
CA GLN A 965 -14.37 -42.67 12.54
C GLN A 965 -13.96 -41.41 13.31
N PRO A 966 -14.72 -40.95 14.34
CA PRO A 966 -14.32 -39.76 15.10
C PRO A 966 -12.98 -39.87 15.84
N THR A 967 -12.22 -38.78 15.95
CA THR A 967 -10.93 -38.64 16.68
C THR A 967 -11.19 -38.19 18.13
N TYR A 968 -10.52 -38.81 19.11
CA TYR A 968 -10.62 -38.45 20.54
C TYR A 968 -9.24 -38.04 21.07
N TYR A 969 -9.06 -36.82 21.58
CA TYR A 969 -7.84 -36.42 22.30
C TYR A 969 -7.84 -36.98 23.73
N THR A 970 -6.66 -37.28 24.27
CA THR A 970 -6.54 -37.91 25.59
C THR A 970 -6.41 -36.87 26.72
N ASP A 971 -5.67 -35.77 26.51
CA ASP A 971 -5.64 -34.63 27.45
C ASP A 971 -5.15 -33.33 26.79
N GLY A 972 -5.89 -32.24 26.97
CA GLY A 972 -5.55 -30.89 26.51
C GLY A 972 -5.33 -29.90 27.65
N PHE A 973 -5.17 -30.37 28.89
CA PHE A 973 -4.95 -29.55 30.10
C PHE A 973 -6.08 -28.58 30.48
N GLU A 974 -7.20 -28.58 29.75
CA GLU A 974 -8.41 -27.80 30.07
C GLU A 974 -9.03 -28.17 31.42
N GLY A 975 -8.80 -29.40 31.89
CA GLY A 975 -9.17 -29.86 33.23
C GLY A 975 -8.06 -29.72 34.28
N GLY A 976 -6.98 -29.02 33.96
CA GLY A 976 -5.73 -29.04 34.72
C GLY A 976 -5.03 -30.40 34.66
N PHE A 977 -4.22 -30.71 35.66
CA PHE A 977 -3.51 -31.99 35.78
C PHE A 977 -4.32 -33.11 36.47
N ALA A 978 -5.60 -32.88 36.75
CA ALA A 978 -6.47 -33.87 37.39
C ALA A 978 -7.00 -35.00 36.46
N PRO A 979 -7.27 -34.78 35.15
CA PRO A 979 -7.90 -35.79 34.29
C PRO A 979 -7.05 -37.04 34.04
N LEU A 980 -5.75 -36.85 33.82
CA LEU A 980 -4.76 -37.93 33.82
C LEU A 980 -3.91 -37.79 35.09
N GLY A 981 -3.52 -38.90 35.73
CA GLY A 981 -2.78 -38.88 37.00
C GLY A 981 -1.34 -38.36 36.90
N TRP A 982 -1.18 -37.12 36.45
CA TRP A 982 0.08 -36.42 36.26
C TRP A 982 0.83 -36.27 37.59
N ILE A 983 2.11 -36.61 37.56
CA ILE A 983 3.03 -36.40 38.68
C ILE A 983 3.81 -35.13 38.38
N THR A 984 3.46 -34.07 39.11
CA THR A 984 4.10 -32.75 39.00
C THR A 984 4.89 -32.36 40.25
N ASN A 985 4.69 -33.08 41.37
CA ASN A 985 5.29 -32.80 42.68
C ASN A 985 5.91 -34.08 43.27
N GLY A 986 7.05 -33.98 43.96
CA GLY A 986 7.74 -35.12 44.58
C GLY A 986 9.27 -35.04 44.49
N THR A 987 9.99 -36.04 45.01
CA THR A 987 11.47 -36.06 44.96
C THR A 987 12.04 -36.31 43.56
N ASN A 988 11.23 -36.81 42.63
CA ASN A 988 11.66 -37.27 41.29
C ASN A 988 11.28 -36.29 40.17
N VAL A 989 10.68 -35.13 40.47
CA VAL A 989 10.23 -34.13 39.48
C VAL A 989 11.15 -32.91 39.38
N GLY A 990 12.30 -32.95 40.03
CA GLY A 990 13.28 -31.86 40.01
C GLY A 990 12.99 -30.72 40.99
N ALA A 991 13.61 -29.55 40.74
CA ALA A 991 13.68 -28.43 41.67
C ALA A 991 12.39 -27.58 41.78
N ALA A 992 11.55 -27.61 40.75
CA ALA A 992 10.26 -26.92 40.73
C ALA A 992 9.22 -27.73 39.93
N PRO A 993 7.93 -27.67 40.30
CA PRO A 993 6.88 -28.41 39.62
C PRO A 993 6.43 -27.73 38.32
N TRP A 994 5.95 -28.53 37.36
CA TRP A 994 5.20 -28.01 36.22
C TRP A 994 3.82 -27.49 36.66
N PHE A 995 3.29 -26.49 35.95
CA PHE A 995 1.98 -25.88 36.22
C PHE A 995 1.24 -25.55 34.91
N THR A 996 -0.09 -25.48 34.95
CA THR A 996 -0.89 -25.05 33.78
C THR A 996 -1.02 -23.53 33.73
N GLN A 997 -1.05 -22.96 32.52
CA GLN A 997 -1.14 -21.52 32.30
C GLN A 997 -1.89 -21.18 31.00
N THR A 998 -2.28 -19.92 30.84
CA THR A 998 -3.17 -19.45 29.76
C THR A 998 -2.51 -18.46 28.77
N ASN A 999 -1.27 -18.04 29.02
CA ASN A 999 -0.60 -16.99 28.24
C ASN A 999 0.04 -17.51 26.95
N VAL A 1000 0.55 -18.74 26.99
CA VAL A 1000 1.24 -19.40 25.86
C VAL A 1000 0.55 -20.75 25.63
N VAL A 1001 -0.47 -20.78 24.77
CA VAL A 1001 -1.32 -21.97 24.52
C VAL A 1001 -1.31 -22.33 23.03
N LYS A 1002 -1.48 -23.61 22.66
CA LYS A 1002 -1.60 -24.02 21.25
C LYS A 1002 -3.03 -23.92 20.76
N SER A 1003 -3.99 -24.32 21.58
CA SER A 1003 -5.43 -24.19 21.35
C SER A 1003 -6.19 -24.41 22.66
N GLY A 1004 -7.41 -23.89 22.77
CA GLY A 1004 -8.12 -23.93 24.06
C GLY A 1004 -7.63 -22.81 24.97
N ALA A 1005 -7.88 -22.96 26.28
CA ALA A 1005 -7.55 -21.95 27.28
C ALA A 1005 -6.29 -22.29 28.08
N TRP A 1006 -5.83 -23.54 28.13
CA TRP A 1006 -4.78 -23.98 29.05
C TRP A 1006 -3.68 -24.82 28.39
N ALA A 1007 -2.42 -24.61 28.77
CA ALA A 1007 -1.29 -25.46 28.40
C ALA A 1007 -0.34 -25.67 29.61
N ALA A 1008 0.41 -26.77 29.63
CA ALA A 1008 1.39 -27.06 30.68
C ALA A 1008 2.70 -26.31 30.45
N ARG A 1009 3.29 -25.73 31.51
CA ARG A 1009 4.59 -25.02 31.50
C ARG A 1009 5.53 -25.62 32.55
N SER A 1010 6.82 -25.71 32.23
CA SER A 1010 7.87 -26.10 33.16
C SER A 1010 7.98 -25.15 34.36
N GLY A 1011 8.39 -25.68 35.51
CA GLY A 1011 8.62 -24.87 36.71
C GLY A 1011 9.84 -23.94 36.57
N PRO A 1012 9.86 -22.78 37.25
CA PRO A 1012 11.03 -21.92 37.27
C PRO A 1012 12.17 -22.58 38.07
N ILE A 1013 13.32 -22.78 37.42
CA ILE A 1013 14.49 -23.47 37.97
C ILE A 1013 15.77 -22.67 37.76
N SER A 1014 16.76 -22.85 38.62
CA SER A 1014 18.10 -22.20 38.56
C SER A 1014 19.12 -23.07 37.80
N HIS A 1015 20.35 -22.56 37.60
CA HIS A 1015 21.43 -23.31 36.95
C HIS A 1015 21.69 -24.68 37.61
N ASN A 1016 22.03 -25.68 36.79
CA ASN A 1016 22.24 -27.08 37.17
C ASN A 1016 21.02 -27.77 37.81
N GLN A 1017 19.81 -27.31 37.52
CA GLN A 1017 18.57 -27.92 37.99
C GLN A 1017 17.72 -28.43 36.82
N HIS A 1018 16.70 -29.24 37.13
CA HIS A 1018 15.69 -29.68 36.17
C HIS A 1018 14.28 -29.62 36.79
N SER A 1019 13.26 -29.71 35.95
CA SER A 1019 11.84 -29.77 36.30
C SER A 1019 11.13 -30.76 35.37
N SER A 1020 10.41 -31.74 35.92
CA SER A 1020 9.77 -32.82 35.14
C SER A 1020 8.26 -32.87 35.32
N LEU A 1021 7.55 -33.15 34.21
CA LEU A 1021 6.15 -33.55 34.18
C LEU A 1021 6.11 -35.04 33.80
N ILE A 1022 5.49 -35.88 34.63
CA ILE A 1022 5.55 -37.34 34.47
C ILE A 1022 4.15 -37.95 34.42
N LEU A 1023 3.94 -38.92 33.54
CA LEU A 1023 2.73 -39.74 33.46
C LEU A 1023 3.09 -41.23 33.36
N THR A 1024 2.63 -42.02 34.33
CA THR A 1024 2.70 -43.49 34.28
C THR A 1024 1.30 -44.04 34.07
N ALA A 1025 1.09 -44.74 32.96
CA ALA A 1025 -0.18 -45.39 32.65
C ALA A 1025 0.04 -46.69 31.87
N LYS A 1026 -1.03 -47.47 31.74
CA LYS A 1026 -1.06 -48.60 30.82
C LYS A 1026 -1.53 -48.11 29.45
N PHE A 1027 -0.74 -48.37 28.43
CA PHE A 1027 -0.98 -47.94 27.06
C PHE A 1027 -1.22 -49.15 26.15
N ARG A 1028 -2.03 -48.95 25.12
CA ARG A 1028 -2.12 -49.81 23.96
C ARG A 1028 -0.96 -49.48 23.02
N GLU A 1029 -0.64 -50.42 22.13
CA GLU A 1029 0.28 -50.13 21.03
C GLU A 1029 -0.34 -49.05 20.13
N GLY A 1030 0.42 -48.03 19.80
CA GLY A 1030 -0.05 -46.92 18.97
C GLY A 1030 0.83 -45.69 19.05
N LEU A 1031 0.49 -44.71 18.20
CA LEU A 1031 1.18 -43.42 18.19
C LEU A 1031 0.83 -42.62 19.44
N ILE A 1032 1.86 -42.08 20.09
CA ILE A 1032 1.72 -40.92 20.97
C ILE A 1032 1.99 -39.66 20.16
N SER A 1033 1.23 -38.60 20.40
CA SER A 1033 1.56 -37.28 19.85
C SER A 1033 1.20 -36.14 20.80
N PHE A 1034 1.96 -35.06 20.73
CA PHE A 1034 1.72 -33.84 21.51
C PHE A 1034 2.35 -32.62 20.83
N TRP A 1035 1.89 -31.42 21.19
CA TRP A 1035 2.49 -30.16 20.77
C TRP A 1035 3.43 -29.62 21.84
N TYR A 1036 4.57 -29.07 21.44
CA TYR A 1036 5.54 -28.46 22.35
C TYR A 1036 6.09 -27.13 21.85
N LYS A 1037 6.48 -26.25 22.78
CA LYS A 1037 7.20 -25.00 22.53
C LYS A 1037 8.37 -24.89 23.51
N VAL A 1038 9.51 -24.36 23.09
CA VAL A 1038 10.67 -24.09 23.95
C VAL A 1038 11.11 -22.65 23.72
N SER A 1039 11.46 -21.95 24.79
CA SER A 1039 12.11 -20.65 24.73
C SER A 1039 13.24 -20.67 25.75
N SER A 1040 14.44 -20.93 25.24
CA SER A 1040 15.66 -21.17 26.01
C SER A 1040 16.92 -20.83 25.20
N GLU A 1041 18.10 -20.94 25.79
CA GLU A 1041 19.36 -20.75 25.08
C GLU A 1041 19.63 -21.89 24.07
N PRO A 1042 19.94 -21.58 22.79
CA PRO A 1042 20.21 -22.60 21.78
C PRO A 1042 21.37 -23.52 22.18
N GLY A 1043 21.11 -24.83 22.30
CA GLY A 1043 22.10 -25.85 22.59
C GLY A 1043 22.37 -26.12 24.09
N PHE A 1044 21.80 -25.32 25.00
CA PHE A 1044 22.08 -25.39 26.44
C PHE A 1044 20.86 -25.90 27.21
N ASP A 1045 20.00 -25.00 27.67
CA ASP A 1045 18.77 -25.29 28.37
C ASP A 1045 17.79 -26.07 27.50
N LYS A 1046 17.39 -27.27 27.95
CA LYS A 1046 16.76 -28.27 27.08
C LYS A 1046 15.46 -28.80 27.65
N LEU A 1047 14.44 -28.89 26.78
CA LEU A 1047 13.34 -29.84 26.93
C LEU A 1047 13.79 -31.21 26.42
N THR A 1048 13.65 -32.25 27.22
CA THR A 1048 13.88 -33.65 26.86
C THR A 1048 12.63 -34.45 27.13
N PHE A 1049 12.14 -35.19 26.13
CA PHE A 1049 11.08 -36.17 26.30
C PHE A 1049 11.67 -37.57 26.44
N ILE A 1050 11.26 -38.28 27.49
CA ILE A 1050 11.86 -39.52 27.97
C ILE A 1050 10.74 -40.57 28.10
N ILE A 1051 11.00 -41.78 27.60
CA ILE A 1051 10.11 -42.94 27.72
C ILE A 1051 10.88 -44.03 28.44
N ASP A 1052 10.36 -44.47 29.60
CA ASP A 1052 10.98 -45.50 30.45
C ASP A 1052 12.47 -45.26 30.75
N GLY A 1053 12.84 -43.99 30.96
CA GLY A 1053 14.22 -43.57 31.24
C GLY A 1053 15.11 -43.37 30.01
N VAL A 1054 14.60 -43.58 28.78
CA VAL A 1054 15.33 -43.36 27.52
C VAL A 1054 14.86 -42.06 26.86
N ALA A 1055 15.78 -41.13 26.61
CA ALA A 1055 15.49 -39.89 25.89
C ALA A 1055 15.17 -40.16 24.41
N VAL A 1056 14.03 -39.69 23.93
CA VAL A 1056 13.55 -39.87 22.55
C VAL A 1056 13.40 -38.55 21.78
N MET A 1057 13.40 -37.41 22.47
CA MET A 1057 13.43 -36.08 21.86
C MET A 1057 14.17 -35.09 22.76
N THR A 1058 14.90 -34.15 22.14
CA THR A 1058 15.52 -33.02 22.82
C THR A 1058 15.33 -31.75 21.98
N ALA A 1059 15.01 -30.63 22.63
CA ALA A 1059 14.84 -29.32 22.01
C ALA A 1059 15.37 -28.20 22.91
N SER A 1060 15.97 -27.17 22.30
CA SER A 1060 16.55 -25.99 22.95
C SER A 1060 16.51 -24.80 21.99
N GLY A 1061 16.59 -23.56 22.47
CA GLY A 1061 16.46 -22.37 21.64
C GLY A 1061 15.02 -21.84 21.62
N GLU A 1062 14.72 -20.97 20.65
CA GLU A 1062 13.38 -20.45 20.38
C GLU A 1062 12.62 -21.36 19.41
N VAL A 1063 12.04 -22.43 19.94
CA VAL A 1063 11.21 -23.37 19.16
C VAL A 1063 9.75 -22.96 19.27
N ASN A 1064 9.13 -22.58 18.15
CA ASN A 1064 7.69 -22.34 18.08
C ASN A 1064 6.88 -23.65 18.18
N TRP A 1065 5.57 -23.54 18.44
CA TRP A 1065 4.69 -24.69 18.62
C TRP A 1065 4.85 -25.74 17.51
N THR A 1066 5.44 -26.88 17.87
CA THR A 1066 5.79 -27.96 16.96
C THR A 1066 5.17 -29.26 17.47
N ARG A 1067 4.70 -30.13 16.56
CA ARG A 1067 4.09 -31.42 16.92
C ARG A 1067 5.16 -32.51 16.95
N PHE A 1068 5.22 -33.27 18.04
CA PHE A 1068 6.02 -34.48 18.16
C PHE A 1068 5.13 -35.73 18.03
N VAL A 1069 5.65 -36.78 17.38
CA VAL A 1069 4.96 -38.06 17.18
C VAL A 1069 5.95 -39.21 17.41
N TYR A 1070 5.54 -40.24 18.13
CA TYR A 1070 6.37 -41.43 18.40
C TYR A 1070 5.49 -42.69 18.50
N ASN A 1071 6.00 -43.85 18.08
CA ASN A 1071 5.25 -45.11 18.16
C ASN A 1071 5.55 -45.83 19.48
N LEU A 1072 4.53 -45.99 20.34
CA LEU A 1072 4.65 -46.62 21.66
C LEU A 1072 4.16 -48.07 21.61
N THR A 1073 4.90 -48.97 22.24
CA THR A 1073 4.48 -50.38 22.41
C THR A 1073 3.32 -50.50 23.40
N ALA A 1074 2.56 -51.60 23.34
CA ALA A 1074 1.58 -51.89 24.38
C ALA A 1074 2.27 -52.26 25.70
N GLY A 1075 1.79 -51.72 26.82
CA GLY A 1075 2.39 -51.98 28.13
C GLY A 1075 2.22 -50.84 29.13
N VAL A 1076 2.75 -51.03 30.34
CA VAL A 1076 2.86 -49.92 31.29
C VAL A 1076 4.12 -49.15 30.94
N HIS A 1077 3.96 -47.87 30.61
CA HIS A 1077 5.06 -46.97 30.27
C HIS A 1077 5.05 -45.76 31.20
N THR A 1078 6.23 -45.18 31.43
CA THR A 1078 6.40 -43.89 32.09
C THR A 1078 6.90 -42.87 31.08
N LEU A 1079 6.09 -41.85 30.83
CA LEU A 1079 6.39 -40.73 29.93
C LEU A 1079 6.82 -39.54 30.79
N GLU A 1080 7.98 -38.94 30.49
CA GLU A 1080 8.53 -37.80 31.23
C GLU A 1080 8.93 -36.67 30.27
N TRP A 1081 8.44 -35.46 30.54
CA TRP A 1081 8.87 -34.22 29.91
C TRP A 1081 9.73 -33.45 30.90
N GLN A 1082 11.04 -33.42 30.68
CA GLN A 1082 12.02 -32.82 31.58
C GLN A 1082 12.61 -31.56 30.95
N TYR A 1083 12.52 -30.43 31.63
CA TYR A 1083 13.24 -29.20 31.29
C TYR A 1083 14.46 -29.06 32.20
N SER A 1084 15.66 -28.90 31.65
CA SER A 1084 16.92 -28.81 32.41
C SER A 1084 17.74 -27.57 32.04
N LYS A 1085 18.37 -26.95 33.04
CA LYS A 1085 19.29 -25.83 32.87
C LYS A 1085 20.75 -26.24 32.99
N ASP A 1086 21.60 -25.61 32.22
CA ASP A 1086 23.05 -25.79 32.25
C ASP A 1086 23.71 -24.99 33.41
N ALA A 1087 25.05 -24.86 33.39
CA ALA A 1087 25.81 -24.38 34.54
C ALA A 1087 25.83 -22.84 34.71
N ALA A 1088 25.41 -22.05 33.71
CA ALA A 1088 25.41 -20.59 33.76
C ALA A 1088 24.57 -19.98 32.60
N HIS A 1089 24.17 -18.70 32.73
CA HIS A 1089 23.38 -17.95 31.74
C HIS A 1089 21.89 -18.35 31.63
N SER A 1090 21.08 -17.42 31.15
CA SER A 1090 19.61 -17.53 31.08
C SER A 1090 19.14 -16.68 29.90
N GLY A 1091 18.30 -17.25 29.03
CA GLY A 1091 17.91 -16.63 27.77
C GLY A 1091 16.52 -17.09 27.33
N GLY A 1092 15.77 -16.19 26.69
CA GLY A 1092 14.35 -16.42 26.38
C GLY A 1092 13.47 -16.40 27.64
N LEU A 1093 12.42 -17.23 27.66
CA LEU A 1093 11.52 -17.41 28.80
C LEU A 1093 12.01 -18.46 29.82
N ASP A 1094 13.16 -19.09 29.53
CA ASP A 1094 13.74 -20.21 30.27
C ASP A 1094 12.69 -21.29 30.61
N ALA A 1095 11.90 -21.69 29.62
CA ALA A 1095 10.78 -22.59 29.83
C ALA A 1095 10.42 -23.45 28.62
N ALA A 1096 9.79 -24.58 28.92
CA ALA A 1096 9.14 -25.46 27.96
C ALA A 1096 7.62 -25.52 28.20
N PHE A 1097 6.87 -25.73 27.12
CA PHE A 1097 5.41 -25.80 27.13
C PHE A 1097 4.92 -27.04 26.38
N ILE A 1098 3.86 -27.69 26.87
CA ILE A 1098 3.23 -28.88 26.27
C ILE A 1098 1.70 -28.67 26.17
N ASP A 1099 1.09 -29.09 25.06
CA ASP A 1099 -0.35 -28.98 24.82
C ASP A 1099 -0.89 -30.11 23.90
N ASN A 1100 -2.21 -30.38 23.96
CA ASN A 1100 -2.97 -31.33 23.15
C ASN A 1100 -2.32 -32.72 22.95
N LEU A 1101 -2.35 -33.54 24.00
CA LEU A 1101 -1.83 -34.89 23.97
C LEU A 1101 -2.86 -35.88 23.43
N ASP A 1102 -2.41 -36.66 22.45
CA ASP A 1102 -3.06 -37.89 21.98
C ASP A 1102 -2.20 -39.07 22.44
N LEU A 1103 -2.75 -39.84 23.37
CA LEU A 1103 -2.07 -40.95 24.02
C LEU A 1103 -2.95 -42.19 23.93
N PRO A 1104 -2.42 -43.37 23.52
CA PRO A 1104 -3.17 -44.60 23.41
C PRO A 1104 -3.41 -45.23 24.79
N ILE A 1105 -3.94 -44.48 25.76
CA ILE A 1105 -4.17 -44.94 27.13
C ILE A 1105 -5.23 -46.04 27.14
N GLU A 1106 -4.93 -47.13 27.84
CA GLU A 1106 -5.90 -48.16 28.16
C GLU A 1106 -6.77 -47.67 29.33
N LEU A 1107 -7.96 -47.11 29.03
CA LEU A 1107 -8.91 -46.66 30.06
C LEU A 1107 -9.44 -47.85 30.91
N PRO A 1108 -9.61 -47.67 32.24
CA PRO A 1108 -10.18 -48.70 33.12
C PRO A 1108 -11.64 -49.01 32.77
N THR A 1109 -12.05 -50.28 32.91
CA THR A 1109 -13.46 -50.71 32.72
C THR A 1109 -14.33 -50.24 33.90
N ASN A 1110 -15.33 -49.37 33.66
CA ASN A 1110 -16.27 -48.95 34.72
C ASN A 1110 -17.65 -48.49 34.20
N GLN A 1111 -18.55 -48.16 35.15
CA GLN A 1111 -19.96 -47.79 34.90
C GLN A 1111 -20.15 -46.43 34.21
N SER A 1112 -19.13 -45.57 34.19
CA SER A 1112 -19.21 -44.21 33.62
C SER A 1112 -18.91 -44.16 32.13
N THR A 1113 -18.54 -45.29 31.50
CA THR A 1113 -18.30 -45.35 30.04
C THR A 1113 -19.62 -45.59 29.29
N PRO A 1114 -20.19 -44.58 28.60
CA PRO A 1114 -21.49 -44.73 27.94
C PRO A 1114 -21.43 -45.67 26.73
N ALA A 1115 -22.49 -46.45 26.52
CA ALA A 1115 -22.70 -47.19 25.28
C ALA A 1115 -23.28 -46.26 24.21
N ARG A 1116 -22.89 -46.45 22.95
CA ARG A 1116 -23.47 -45.75 21.81
C ARG A 1116 -24.44 -46.67 21.09
N LEU A 1117 -25.61 -46.13 20.76
CA LEU A 1117 -26.69 -46.85 20.07
C LEU A 1117 -26.92 -46.21 18.70
N PHE A 1118 -26.88 -47.02 17.66
CA PHE A 1118 -27.22 -46.60 16.29
C PHE A 1118 -28.41 -47.43 15.81
N LEU A 1119 -29.30 -46.80 15.05
CA LEU A 1119 -30.39 -47.48 14.36
C LEU A 1119 -30.11 -47.45 12.86
N GLY A 1120 -30.10 -48.62 12.22
CA GLY A 1120 -29.82 -48.77 10.79
C GLY A 1120 -30.90 -49.56 10.04
N TRP A 1121 -30.88 -49.45 8.71
CA TRP A 1121 -31.79 -50.12 7.79
C TRP A 1121 -31.03 -50.82 6.67
N SER A 1122 -31.43 -52.05 6.30
CA SER A 1122 -30.72 -52.87 5.30
C SER A 1122 -31.41 -52.99 3.94
N GLY A 1123 -32.19 -52.00 3.51
CA GLY A 1123 -32.81 -52.02 2.17
C GLY A 1123 -34.11 -52.83 2.04
N GLU A 1124 -34.39 -53.75 2.97
CA GLU A 1124 -35.53 -54.70 2.90
C GLU A 1124 -36.52 -54.59 4.08
N LYS A 1125 -36.73 -53.39 4.64
CA LYS A 1125 -37.58 -53.15 5.85
C LYS A 1125 -37.12 -53.84 7.15
N ILE A 1126 -35.88 -54.35 7.18
CA ILE A 1126 -35.28 -54.87 8.40
C ILE A 1126 -34.55 -53.75 9.13
N PHE A 1127 -34.97 -53.46 10.36
CA PHE A 1127 -34.29 -52.53 11.26
C PHE A 1127 -33.26 -53.29 12.09
N TYR A 1128 -32.10 -52.68 12.33
CA TYR A 1128 -31.14 -53.20 13.29
C TYR A 1128 -30.64 -52.10 14.22
N LEU A 1129 -30.41 -52.47 15.47
CA LEU A 1129 -29.67 -51.68 16.44
C LEU A 1129 -28.22 -52.12 16.42
N GLU A 1130 -27.31 -51.15 16.33
CA GLU A 1130 -25.89 -51.36 16.50
C GLU A 1130 -25.45 -50.72 17.82
N VAL A 1131 -24.81 -51.51 18.67
CA VAL A 1131 -24.34 -51.10 19.99
C VAL A 1131 -22.83 -51.13 19.98
N ALA A 1132 -22.22 -49.97 20.20
CA ALA A 1132 -20.78 -49.80 20.30
C ALA A 1132 -20.42 -49.37 21.72
N GLY A 1133 -19.40 -50.01 22.29
CA GLY A 1133 -18.99 -49.79 23.67
C GLY A 1133 -17.57 -50.29 23.91
N GLN A 1134 -17.13 -50.31 25.16
CA GLN A 1134 -15.79 -50.79 25.54
C GLN A 1134 -15.70 -52.31 25.35
N ALA A 1135 -14.69 -52.80 24.63
CA ALA A 1135 -14.47 -54.23 24.44
C ALA A 1135 -14.34 -54.95 25.79
N GLY A 1136 -15.00 -56.10 25.93
CA GLY A 1136 -15.13 -56.85 27.19
C GLY A 1136 -16.21 -56.33 28.15
N GLN A 1137 -16.82 -55.17 27.88
CA GLN A 1137 -17.93 -54.63 28.68
C GLN A 1137 -19.24 -55.32 28.31
N ARG A 1138 -20.07 -55.63 29.32
CA ARG A 1138 -21.39 -56.23 29.12
C ARG A 1138 -22.48 -55.15 29.08
N TYR A 1139 -23.34 -55.19 28.07
CA TYR A 1139 -24.46 -54.27 27.85
C TYR A 1139 -25.80 -55.02 27.81
N ILE A 1140 -26.82 -54.50 28.49
CA ILE A 1140 -28.22 -54.93 28.38
C ILE A 1140 -28.95 -53.91 27.52
N ILE A 1141 -29.62 -54.37 26.47
CA ILE A 1141 -30.41 -53.54 25.55
C ILE A 1141 -31.85 -53.62 25.98
N GLN A 1142 -32.49 -52.46 26.11
CA GLN A 1142 -33.87 -52.32 26.52
C GLN A 1142 -34.70 -51.56 25.48
N ARG A 1143 -35.99 -51.85 25.44
CA ARG A 1143 -37.00 -51.21 24.61
C ARG A 1143 -38.08 -50.57 25.49
N SER A 1144 -38.65 -49.47 25.04
CA SER A 1144 -39.82 -48.84 25.65
C SER A 1144 -40.73 -48.26 24.58
N ASP A 1145 -42.04 -48.26 24.81
CA ASP A 1145 -43.02 -47.63 23.90
C ASP A 1145 -43.49 -46.26 24.45
N ASP A 1146 -43.13 -45.91 25.70
CA ASP A 1146 -43.63 -44.73 26.44
C ASP A 1146 -42.53 -43.94 27.19
N LEU A 1147 -41.26 -44.34 27.05
CA LEU A 1147 -40.08 -43.88 27.81
C LEU A 1147 -40.12 -44.11 29.34
N GLN A 1148 -41.19 -44.68 29.88
CA GLN A 1148 -41.36 -44.93 31.31
C GLN A 1148 -41.14 -46.41 31.65
N THR A 1149 -41.72 -47.29 30.84
CA THR A 1149 -41.69 -48.74 31.03
C THR A 1149 -40.65 -49.34 30.08
N TRP A 1150 -39.58 -49.92 30.63
CA TRP A 1150 -38.47 -50.48 29.86
C TRP A 1150 -38.37 -51.99 30.01
N VAL A 1151 -38.25 -52.71 28.89
CA VAL A 1151 -38.15 -54.18 28.83
C VAL A 1151 -36.82 -54.58 28.21
N ASN A 1152 -36.11 -55.53 28.83
CA ASN A 1152 -34.87 -56.09 28.28
C ASN A 1152 -35.17 -56.87 27.00
N ILE A 1153 -34.46 -56.55 25.92
CA ILE A 1153 -34.57 -57.24 24.62
C ILE A 1153 -33.31 -58.03 24.26
N SER A 1154 -32.15 -57.71 24.84
CA SER A 1154 -30.92 -58.49 24.64
C SER A 1154 -29.86 -58.17 25.71
N THR A 1155 -28.92 -59.09 25.95
CA THR A 1155 -27.74 -58.84 26.79
C THR A 1155 -26.51 -59.40 26.09
N ASN A 1156 -25.52 -58.56 25.82
CA ASN A 1156 -24.36 -58.93 25.01
C ASN A 1156 -23.05 -58.41 25.63
N VAL A 1157 -21.95 -59.12 25.39
CA VAL A 1157 -20.60 -58.67 25.73
C VAL A 1157 -19.98 -58.07 24.48
N GLN A 1158 -19.47 -56.85 24.57
CA GLN A 1158 -18.84 -56.16 23.46
C GLN A 1158 -17.56 -56.88 23.04
N GLY A 1159 -17.50 -57.32 21.78
CA GLY A 1159 -16.29 -57.85 21.16
C GLY A 1159 -15.38 -56.73 20.64
N THR A 1160 -14.47 -57.07 19.73
CA THR A 1160 -13.62 -56.08 19.03
C THR A 1160 -14.39 -55.27 17.98
N GLY A 1161 -15.61 -55.68 17.63
CA GLY A 1161 -16.52 -54.97 16.73
C GLY A 1161 -17.89 -54.67 17.38
N PRO A 1162 -18.72 -53.84 16.72
CA PRO A 1162 -20.02 -53.43 17.25
C PRO A 1162 -21.03 -54.59 17.28
N ILE A 1163 -21.91 -54.59 18.27
CA ILE A 1163 -22.95 -55.61 18.46
C ILE A 1163 -24.14 -55.23 17.57
N ARG A 1164 -24.50 -56.06 16.59
CA ARG A 1164 -25.70 -55.85 15.78
C ARG A 1164 -26.85 -56.74 16.22
N LEU A 1165 -27.99 -56.11 16.50
CA LEU A 1165 -29.24 -56.75 16.88
C LEU A 1165 -30.31 -56.38 15.86
N VAL A 1166 -30.91 -57.35 15.18
CA VAL A 1166 -32.11 -57.10 14.38
C VAL A 1166 -33.28 -56.79 15.32
N VAL A 1167 -33.98 -55.69 15.07
CA VAL A 1167 -35.20 -55.34 15.80
C VAL A 1167 -36.43 -55.51 14.88
N PRO A 1168 -37.52 -56.12 15.38
CA PRO A 1168 -38.75 -56.23 14.62
C PRO A 1168 -39.33 -54.85 14.30
N GLU A 1169 -40.19 -54.75 13.27
CA GLU A 1169 -40.92 -53.51 13.00
C GLU A 1169 -41.69 -53.02 14.24
N PRO A 1170 -41.70 -51.70 14.51
CA PRO A 1170 -42.34 -51.15 15.69
C PRO A 1170 -43.86 -51.39 15.66
N THR A 1171 -44.40 -51.88 16.78
CA THR A 1171 -45.84 -52.18 16.96
C THR A 1171 -46.67 -50.96 17.37
N SER A 1172 -46.03 -49.81 17.61
CA SER A 1172 -46.61 -48.53 18.03
C SER A 1172 -46.11 -47.40 17.11
N SER A 1173 -46.76 -46.23 17.14
CA SER A 1173 -46.34 -45.06 16.36
C SER A 1173 -44.96 -44.51 16.77
N MET A 1174 -44.49 -44.83 17.98
CA MET A 1174 -43.16 -44.48 18.49
C MET A 1174 -42.63 -45.61 19.39
N GLN A 1175 -41.37 -46.00 19.18
CA GLN A 1175 -40.67 -47.04 19.94
C GLN A 1175 -39.23 -46.57 20.22
N PHE A 1176 -38.77 -46.76 21.46
CA PHE A 1176 -37.51 -46.24 21.99
C PHE A 1176 -36.61 -47.38 22.44
N TYR A 1177 -35.29 -47.17 22.34
CA TYR A 1177 -34.29 -48.15 22.76
C TYR A 1177 -33.18 -47.50 23.57
N ARG A 1178 -32.61 -48.25 24.53
CA ARG A 1178 -31.43 -47.83 25.29
C ARG A 1178 -30.53 -49.02 25.60
N ALA A 1179 -29.25 -48.75 25.83
CA ALA A 1179 -28.28 -49.72 26.34
C ALA A 1179 -27.87 -49.32 27.77
N ILE A 1180 -27.89 -50.28 28.69
CA ILE A 1180 -27.42 -50.12 30.06
C ILE A 1180 -26.22 -51.02 30.31
N VAL A 1181 -25.21 -50.52 31.02
CA VAL A 1181 -24.03 -51.30 31.40
C VAL A 1181 -24.43 -52.30 32.49
N GLN A 1182 -24.15 -53.60 32.29
CA GLN A 1182 -24.35 -54.61 33.31
C GLN A 1182 -23.10 -54.72 34.18
N VAL A 1183 -23.26 -54.38 35.45
CA VAL A 1183 -22.21 -54.50 36.46
C VAL A 1183 -22.29 -55.90 37.07
N GLY A 1184 -21.19 -56.65 37.02
CA GLY A 1184 -21.06 -57.87 37.82
C GLY A 1184 -21.06 -57.50 39.31
N LYS A 1185 -21.73 -58.30 40.14
CA LYS A 1185 -21.46 -58.28 41.58
C LYS A 1185 -20.05 -58.76 41.86
#